data_AF-A0A0C4Y8F7-F1
#
_entry.id   AF-A0A0C4Y8F7-F1
#
_cell.length_a   1.000
_cell.length_b   1.000
_cell.length_c   1.000
_cell.angle_alpha   90.00
_cell.angle_beta   90.00
_cell.angle_gamma   90.00
#
_symmetry.space_group_name_H-M   'P 1'
#
loop_
_entity.id
_entity.type
_entity.pdbx_description
1 polymer ?
#
loop_
_entity_poly.entity_id
_entity_poly.type
_entity_poly.pdbx_seq_one_letter_code
_entity_poly.pdbx_strand_id
1 'polypeptide(L)'
;MAMKNHETWNDTCTSSLEAARYPNRVGPSALAAVSTTRDKPMQAAGTLFLVVGPSGAGKDSLMDGARAALLADPRYVFARRVITRPTGSPGEDHEGVTQVEFSAREAANAFLITWAAHGLRYGLPASLLDELERGRHVIANGSRGIVAALAGQLRNFVVIHVTAPLQVLAQRIAARGRESGDAVLRRLERMPDPIPAGVASVCVSNDAAMDVGIARFLEALRTAPAPLKARRMPIATGDAHIAYVSPAFSAGQTRMAVRSGTVEIPAALHVVESPALLQDEEIGLSDALFDRLGAAPGSTVRLRRIPGPVSRDVLRKKLRGDALSEAEYEAVLRDAVEGRYTEIELTAFLVAASQHLTDAEVVSVARARTRFAPRIGWDEPIVVDKHSMGGVPGSRITLIVVPIVAAFGLAMPKTSSRAITSAAGTAEAMETVARVDLDIDDVRRCVEQARACIAWNGRLNHSAIDDVMNAITRPLGLDTNRWSVASILSKKYTAGSTHVIVDLPFGPQAKLKSQAEAQALGVLFEAVGAGLGMQVRAFATHGSKPIGRGVGPALEVRDVLQVLNGSPDAPADLREKALFFAGQILAFDPAVGSPAEGRRMAGELLACGAASAAFDRIVAAQGARAAPDAPGQHVHTVPASTAGVVADINGFAIAGIARGAGAPRRPGAGVDLLCTVGDRLVAGQPLFRIHAQTASDLEAGVRAHASAELAGPPIRILAD
;
A
#
# COMPACT_ATOMS: atom_id res chain seq x y z
N MET A 1 -30.46 57.09 -13.66
CA MET A 1 -31.81 56.48 -13.71
C MET A 1 -31.63 55.00 -13.37
N ALA A 2 -32.12 54.44 -12.26
CA ALA A 2 -33.51 54.43 -11.74
C ALA A 2 -34.48 53.77 -12.75
N MET A 3 -35.32 52.78 -12.43
CA MET A 3 -35.67 52.19 -11.12
C MET A 3 -36.21 50.74 -11.28
N LYS A 4 -35.95 49.92 -10.26
CA LYS A 4 -36.84 48.95 -9.59
C LYS A 4 -38.19 48.48 -10.23
N ASN A 5 -38.29 47.15 -10.28
CA ASN A 5 -39.31 46.27 -9.65
C ASN A 5 -40.72 46.01 -10.25
N HIS A 6 -41.17 44.80 -9.84
CA HIS A 6 -42.55 44.29 -9.64
C HIS A 6 -43.28 43.66 -10.85
N GLU A 7 -43.37 42.32 -10.77
CA GLU A 7 -44.62 41.52 -10.65
C GLU A 7 -45.62 41.47 -11.82
N THR A 8 -46.42 40.40 -12.02
CA THR A 8 -46.79 39.28 -11.12
C THR A 8 -46.92 37.93 -11.89
N TRP A 9 -46.93 36.82 -11.15
CA TRP A 9 -47.44 35.51 -11.58
C TRP A 9 -48.88 35.30 -11.08
N ASN A 10 -49.67 34.51 -11.83
CA ASN A 10 -50.86 33.70 -11.46
C ASN A 10 -51.43 33.15 -12.80
N ASP A 11 -52.12 32.02 -12.98
CA ASP A 11 -52.65 30.92 -12.14
C ASP A 11 -52.82 29.68 -13.07
N THR A 12 -53.02 28.40 -12.67
CA THR A 12 -53.06 27.68 -11.38
C THR A 12 -52.74 26.19 -11.65
N CYS A 13 -52.25 25.44 -10.65
CA CYS A 13 -52.82 24.12 -10.31
C CYS A 13 -52.32 23.64 -8.93
N THR A 14 -53.18 23.72 -7.91
CA THR A 14 -52.88 23.32 -6.53
C THR A 14 -54.06 22.58 -5.90
N SER A 15 -53.81 21.39 -5.36
CA SER A 15 -54.55 20.76 -4.26
C SER A 15 -53.87 19.43 -3.90
N SER A 16 -53.64 19.06 -2.64
CA SER A 16 -53.90 19.77 -1.38
C SER A 16 -53.17 19.07 -0.24
N LEU A 17 -52.52 19.85 0.63
CA LEU A 17 -52.21 19.46 2.02
C LEU A 17 -53.28 20.09 2.92
N GLU A 18 -53.67 19.42 4.01
CA GLU A 18 -53.70 20.08 5.32
C GLU A 18 -53.76 19.11 6.51
N ALA A 19 -53.44 19.63 7.69
CA ALA A 19 -53.12 18.87 8.90
C ALA A 19 -54.26 18.86 9.94
N ALA A 20 -54.24 17.92 10.90
CA ALA A 20 -54.69 18.19 12.26
C ALA A 20 -54.24 17.18 13.34
N ARG A 21 -53.42 17.68 14.29
CA ARG A 21 -53.55 17.59 15.77
C ARG A 21 -53.50 16.25 16.53
N TYR A 22 -52.72 16.27 17.62
CA TYR A 22 -52.72 15.36 18.77
C TYR A 22 -54.09 15.25 19.47
N PRO A 23 -54.33 14.17 20.25
CA PRO A 23 -54.39 14.39 21.71
C PRO A 23 -53.82 13.29 22.64
N ASN A 24 -53.43 13.75 23.83
CA ASN A 24 -53.51 13.13 25.16
C ASN A 24 -52.61 11.95 25.63
N ARG A 25 -51.75 12.36 26.59
CA ARG A 25 -51.28 11.65 27.79
C ARG A 25 -52.29 10.68 28.42
N VAL A 26 -51.76 9.56 28.94
CA VAL A 26 -52.24 8.93 30.20
C VAL A 26 -51.01 8.60 31.06
N GLY A 27 -51.09 8.85 32.37
CA GLY A 27 -50.04 8.58 33.35
C GLY A 27 -50.10 7.15 33.92
N PRO A 28 -49.17 6.79 34.83
CA PRO A 28 -48.92 5.39 35.20
C PRO A 28 -49.87 4.85 36.27
N SER A 29 -50.24 3.56 36.16
CA SER A 29 -50.84 2.79 37.25
C SER A 29 -50.17 1.43 37.44
N ALA A 30 -49.46 1.31 38.58
CA ALA A 30 -49.19 0.13 39.39
C ALA A 30 -49.30 -1.30 38.79
N LEU A 31 -48.15 -1.98 38.81
CA LEU A 31 -47.92 -3.27 39.47
C LEU A 31 -48.88 -4.46 39.20
N ALA A 32 -48.39 -5.41 38.40
CA ALA A 32 -48.49 -6.84 38.71
C ALA A 32 -47.18 -7.54 38.29
N ALA A 33 -46.42 -8.05 39.26
CA ALA A 33 -45.12 -8.66 39.00
C ALA A 33 -45.27 -10.12 38.57
N VAL A 34 -44.66 -10.50 37.45
CA VAL A 34 -44.30 -11.89 37.16
C VAL A 34 -42.78 -11.99 37.20
N SER A 35 -42.29 -12.72 38.20
CA SER A 35 -40.86 -12.91 38.46
C SER A 35 -40.18 -13.68 37.32
N THR A 36 -39.27 -13.02 36.60
CA THR A 36 -38.26 -13.69 35.77
C THR A 36 -36.91 -13.62 36.47
N THR A 37 -36.78 -14.28 37.62
CA THR A 37 -35.47 -14.54 38.22
C THR A 37 -34.68 -15.51 37.35
N ARG A 38 -33.71 -15.00 36.59
CA ARG A 38 -32.50 -15.72 36.13
C ARG A 38 -31.50 -14.78 35.45
N ASP A 39 -31.02 -13.78 36.20
CA ASP A 39 -29.67 -13.26 35.93
C ASP A 39 -28.67 -14.39 36.22
N LYS A 40 -28.17 -15.00 35.15
CA LYS A 40 -26.97 -15.83 35.15
C LYS A 40 -26.04 -15.25 34.08
N PRO A 41 -24.72 -15.16 34.32
CA PRO A 41 -23.79 -14.71 33.30
C PRO A 41 -23.90 -15.64 32.08
N MET A 42 -24.04 -15.03 30.91
CA MET A 42 -24.16 -15.75 29.64
C MET A 42 -22.85 -16.48 29.38
N GLN A 43 -22.85 -17.82 29.51
CA GLN A 43 -21.66 -18.64 29.24
C GLN A 43 -21.28 -18.49 27.76
N ALA A 44 -19.97 -18.42 27.48
CA ALA A 44 -19.47 -18.30 26.13
C ALA A 44 -19.87 -19.54 25.29
N ALA A 45 -20.47 -19.32 24.12
CA ALA A 45 -20.87 -20.40 23.23
C ALA A 45 -19.63 -21.13 22.65
N GLY A 46 -19.69 -22.46 22.60
CA GLY A 46 -18.62 -23.32 22.11
C GLY A 46 -18.33 -23.14 20.62
N THR A 47 -17.21 -23.70 20.17
CA THR A 47 -16.74 -23.60 18.77
C THR A 47 -16.81 -24.94 18.08
N LEU A 48 -17.38 -25.00 16.88
CA LEU A 48 -17.29 -26.20 16.04
C LEU A 48 -16.02 -26.14 15.17
N PHE A 49 -15.15 -27.12 15.36
CA PHE A 49 -13.91 -27.36 14.64
C PHE A 49 -14.12 -28.43 13.56
N LEU A 50 -14.29 -28.01 12.30
CA LEU A 50 -14.43 -28.94 11.19
C LEU A 50 -13.07 -29.31 10.60
N VAL A 51 -12.67 -30.57 10.79
CA VAL A 51 -11.41 -31.12 10.29
C VAL A 51 -11.57 -31.54 8.83
N VAL A 52 -10.86 -30.87 7.92
CA VAL A 52 -10.89 -31.14 6.47
C VAL A 52 -9.46 -31.32 5.93
N GLY A 53 -9.33 -31.92 4.75
CA GLY A 53 -8.02 -32.16 4.13
C GLY A 53 -8.02 -33.40 3.22
N PRO A 54 -7.02 -33.57 2.35
CA PRO A 54 -6.98 -34.67 1.38
C PRO A 54 -6.95 -36.06 2.04
N SER A 55 -7.22 -37.09 1.23
CA SER A 55 -6.99 -38.48 1.65
C SER A 55 -5.50 -38.69 1.93
N GLY A 56 -5.16 -39.48 2.95
CA GLY A 56 -3.76 -39.70 3.36
C GLY A 56 -3.12 -38.60 4.22
N ALA A 57 -3.77 -37.44 4.40
CA ALA A 57 -3.25 -36.34 5.23
C ALA A 57 -3.14 -36.67 6.74
N GLY A 58 -3.68 -37.81 7.18
CA GLY A 58 -3.61 -38.26 8.58
C GLY A 58 -4.64 -37.64 9.52
N LYS A 59 -5.72 -37.04 9.00
CA LYS A 59 -6.80 -36.41 9.78
C LYS A 59 -7.25 -37.27 10.97
N ASP A 60 -7.61 -38.53 10.69
CA ASP A 60 -8.15 -39.45 11.69
C ASP A 60 -7.11 -39.73 12.79
N SER A 61 -5.85 -40.00 12.41
CA SER A 61 -4.74 -40.21 13.35
C SER A 61 -4.42 -38.99 14.24
N LEU A 62 -4.54 -37.77 13.69
CA LEU A 62 -4.40 -36.54 14.48
C LEU A 62 -5.56 -36.35 15.44
N MET A 63 -6.79 -36.64 15.00
CA MET A 63 -7.98 -36.60 15.85
C MET A 63 -7.93 -37.64 16.97
N ASP A 64 -7.47 -38.86 16.70
CA ASP A 64 -7.36 -39.93 17.69
C ASP A 64 -6.31 -39.59 18.75
N GLY A 65 -5.14 -39.09 18.33
CA GLY A 65 -4.11 -38.59 19.25
C GLY A 65 -4.58 -37.39 20.08
N ALA A 66 -5.35 -36.49 19.48
CA ALA A 66 -5.97 -35.38 20.20
C ALA A 66 -7.08 -35.83 21.16
N ARG A 67 -7.88 -36.85 20.80
CA ARG A 67 -8.91 -37.44 21.66
C ARG A 67 -8.29 -38.06 22.90
N ALA A 68 -7.16 -38.77 22.76
CA ALA A 68 -6.41 -39.30 23.89
C ALA A 68 -5.87 -38.18 24.82
N ALA A 69 -5.30 -37.12 24.23
CA ALA A 69 -4.72 -36.00 24.99
C ALA A 69 -5.76 -35.07 25.65
N LEU A 70 -6.99 -34.99 25.13
CA LEU A 70 -8.08 -34.14 25.65
C LEU A 70 -9.13 -34.92 26.45
N LEU A 71 -8.93 -36.23 26.71
CA LEU A 71 -9.91 -37.10 27.37
C LEU A 71 -10.38 -36.57 28.75
N ALA A 72 -9.51 -35.84 29.45
CA ALA A 72 -9.79 -35.26 30.77
C ALA A 72 -10.28 -33.79 30.72
N ASP A 73 -10.38 -33.17 29.55
CA ASP A 73 -10.83 -31.77 29.40
C ASP A 73 -12.31 -31.72 28.97
N PRO A 74 -13.26 -31.45 29.88
CA PRO A 74 -14.70 -31.51 29.59
C PRO A 74 -15.17 -30.40 28.63
N ARG A 75 -14.28 -29.49 28.21
CA ARG A 75 -14.59 -28.46 27.21
C ARG A 75 -14.58 -29.00 25.78
N TYR A 76 -14.02 -30.18 25.51
CA TYR A 76 -13.88 -30.71 24.15
C TYR A 76 -14.70 -31.98 23.93
N VAL A 77 -15.44 -32.01 22.84
CA VAL A 77 -16.32 -33.12 22.44
C VAL A 77 -15.97 -33.55 21.02
N PHE A 78 -15.59 -34.82 20.84
CA PHE A 78 -15.35 -35.37 19.52
C PHE A 78 -16.66 -35.91 18.93
N ALA A 79 -17.13 -35.28 17.85
CA ALA A 79 -18.39 -35.64 17.21
C ALA A 79 -18.32 -37.04 16.60
N ARG A 80 -19.25 -37.91 17.01
CA ARG A 80 -19.49 -39.21 16.39
C ARG A 80 -20.41 -39.02 15.18
N ARG A 81 -19.92 -39.33 13.98
CA ARG A 81 -20.70 -39.16 12.74
C ARG A 81 -21.69 -40.31 12.56
N VAL A 82 -22.84 -40.03 11.97
CA VAL A 82 -23.75 -41.05 11.45
C VAL A 82 -23.39 -41.31 9.99
N ILE A 83 -23.13 -42.56 9.62
CA ILE A 83 -22.63 -42.93 8.28
C ILE A 83 -23.40 -44.14 7.76
N THR A 84 -23.71 -44.17 6.46
CA THR A 84 -24.38 -45.33 5.82
C THR A 84 -23.45 -46.52 5.58
N ARG A 85 -22.70 -46.96 6.60
CA ARG A 85 -21.80 -48.13 6.59
C ARG A 85 -21.92 -48.88 7.92
N PRO A 86 -21.62 -50.19 8.00
CA PRO A 86 -21.72 -50.93 9.26
C PRO A 86 -20.80 -50.38 10.37
N THR A 87 -21.33 -50.26 11.59
CA THR A 87 -20.55 -49.92 12.80
C THR A 87 -19.39 -50.89 12.97
N GLY A 88 -18.21 -50.39 13.36
CA GLY A 88 -16.98 -51.19 13.46
C GLY A 88 -16.19 -51.34 12.15
N SER A 89 -16.66 -50.76 11.04
CA SER A 89 -15.87 -50.64 9.81
C SER A 89 -14.56 -49.86 10.04
N PRO A 90 -13.43 -50.22 9.42
CA PRO A 90 -12.16 -49.51 9.58
C PRO A 90 -12.23 -48.00 9.33
N GLY A 91 -11.53 -47.24 10.18
CA GLY A 91 -11.53 -45.78 10.22
C GLY A 91 -11.95 -45.26 11.60
N GLU A 92 -12.36 -44.00 11.67
CA GLU A 92 -12.86 -43.36 12.90
C GLU A 92 -14.10 -44.02 13.53
N ASP A 93 -14.30 -43.75 14.81
CA ASP A 93 -15.52 -44.02 15.57
C ASP A 93 -16.73 -43.26 14.97
N HIS A 94 -17.77 -44.02 14.65
CA HIS A 94 -18.99 -43.57 13.98
C HIS A 94 -20.18 -44.45 14.37
N GLU A 95 -21.39 -43.94 14.16
CA GLU A 95 -22.64 -44.70 14.19
C GLU A 95 -22.97 -45.18 12.77
N GLY A 96 -23.09 -46.49 12.59
CA GLY A 96 -23.47 -47.09 11.31
C GLY A 96 -24.97 -47.30 11.18
N VAL A 97 -25.58 -46.76 10.12
CA VAL A 97 -27.02 -46.86 9.83
C VAL A 97 -27.27 -47.37 8.41
N THR A 98 -28.49 -47.83 8.13
CA THR A 98 -28.91 -48.16 6.75
C THR A 98 -29.25 -46.90 5.93
N GLN A 99 -29.30 -47.01 4.60
CA GLN A 99 -29.75 -45.90 3.73
C GLN A 99 -31.20 -45.47 4.02
N VAL A 100 -32.07 -46.43 4.36
CA VAL A 100 -33.48 -46.17 4.73
C VAL A 100 -33.54 -45.39 6.05
N GLU A 101 -32.81 -45.86 7.05
CA GLU A 101 -32.73 -45.22 8.37
C GLU A 101 -32.10 -43.83 8.32
N PHE A 102 -31.03 -43.64 7.55
CA PHE A 102 -30.43 -42.33 7.33
C PHE A 102 -31.45 -41.35 6.74
N SER A 103 -32.21 -41.79 5.73
CA SER A 103 -33.23 -40.97 5.07
C SER A 103 -34.39 -40.63 6.01
N ALA A 104 -34.81 -41.58 6.86
CA ALA A 104 -35.83 -41.34 7.88
C ALA A 104 -35.36 -40.33 8.94
N ARG A 105 -34.11 -40.45 9.42
CA ARG A 105 -33.50 -39.50 10.38
C ARG A 105 -33.31 -38.10 9.77
N GLU A 106 -32.97 -38.01 8.49
CA GLU A 106 -32.86 -36.73 7.78
C GLU A 106 -34.24 -36.06 7.61
N ALA A 107 -35.28 -36.81 7.22
CA ALA A 107 -36.65 -36.30 7.16
C ALA A 107 -37.20 -35.85 8.53
N ALA A 108 -36.68 -36.42 9.62
CA ALA A 108 -36.99 -36.03 11.00
C ALA A 108 -36.13 -34.86 11.53
N ASN A 109 -35.30 -34.22 10.70
CA ASN A 109 -34.36 -33.15 11.08
C ASN A 109 -33.36 -33.55 12.19
N ALA A 110 -32.99 -34.83 12.29
CA ALA A 110 -32.07 -35.33 13.32
C ALA A 110 -30.59 -34.93 13.10
N PHE A 111 -30.28 -34.20 12.02
CA PHE A 111 -28.93 -33.79 11.65
C PHE A 111 -28.77 -32.27 11.61
N LEU A 112 -27.65 -31.78 12.12
CA LEU A 112 -27.15 -30.42 11.89
C LEU A 112 -26.82 -30.21 10.40
N ILE A 113 -26.14 -31.19 9.80
CA ILE A 113 -25.85 -31.20 8.36
C ILE A 113 -25.61 -32.62 7.85
N THR A 114 -25.98 -32.87 6.58
CA THR A 114 -25.69 -34.11 5.85
C THR A 114 -24.91 -33.84 4.58
N TRP A 115 -24.17 -34.85 4.09
CA TRP A 115 -23.52 -34.83 2.77
C TRP A 115 -23.29 -36.25 2.23
N ALA A 116 -23.03 -36.34 0.92
CA ALA A 116 -22.64 -37.59 0.26
C ALA A 116 -21.16 -37.51 -0.18
N ALA A 117 -20.42 -38.60 -0.03
CA ALA A 117 -19.07 -38.78 -0.56
C ALA A 117 -18.75 -40.27 -0.75
N HIS A 118 -18.01 -40.62 -1.81
CA HIS A 118 -17.55 -42.00 -2.06
C HIS A 118 -18.64 -43.09 -1.98
N GLY A 119 -19.87 -42.78 -2.41
CA GLY A 119 -21.02 -43.70 -2.36
C GLY A 119 -21.68 -43.86 -0.99
N LEU A 120 -21.20 -43.15 0.04
CA LEU A 120 -21.76 -43.14 1.39
C LEU A 120 -22.40 -41.79 1.70
N ARG A 121 -23.38 -41.79 2.60
CA ARG A 121 -23.95 -40.59 3.22
C ARG A 121 -23.42 -40.44 4.63
N TYR A 122 -23.23 -39.19 5.05
CA TYR A 122 -22.65 -38.77 6.31
C TYR A 122 -23.55 -37.70 6.93
N GLY A 123 -23.75 -37.76 8.24
CA GLY A 123 -24.51 -36.78 9.01
C GLY A 123 -23.80 -36.43 10.31
N LEU A 124 -23.83 -35.14 10.66
CA LEU A 124 -23.52 -34.67 12.02
C LEU A 124 -24.84 -34.53 12.79
N PRO A 125 -25.04 -35.21 13.94
CA PRO A 125 -26.27 -35.11 14.72
C PRO A 125 -26.63 -33.68 15.13
N ALA A 126 -27.93 -33.37 15.14
CA ALA A 126 -28.44 -32.06 15.57
C ALA A 126 -28.11 -31.76 17.05
N SER A 127 -28.00 -32.79 17.90
CA SER A 127 -27.65 -32.70 19.32
C SER A 127 -26.26 -32.09 19.59
N LEU A 128 -25.42 -31.91 18.57
CA LEU A 128 -24.16 -31.16 18.69
C LEU A 128 -24.39 -29.65 18.88
N LEU A 129 -25.57 -29.13 18.55
CA LEU A 129 -25.95 -27.75 18.86
C LEU A 129 -26.03 -27.53 20.38
N ASP A 130 -26.69 -28.44 21.11
CA ASP A 130 -26.76 -28.39 22.57
C ASP A 130 -25.36 -28.36 23.23
N GLU A 131 -24.38 -29.05 22.64
CA GLU A 131 -23.00 -29.09 23.13
C GLU A 131 -22.33 -27.71 22.98
N LEU A 132 -22.53 -27.05 21.84
CA LEU A 132 -22.05 -25.70 21.58
C LEU A 132 -22.77 -24.67 22.49
N GLU A 133 -24.08 -24.83 22.74
CA GLU A 133 -24.84 -23.98 23.67
C GLU A 133 -24.39 -24.15 25.13
N ARG A 134 -23.93 -25.35 25.51
CA ARG A 134 -23.27 -25.63 26.81
C ARG A 134 -21.82 -25.10 26.89
N GLY A 135 -21.35 -24.38 25.88
CA GLY A 135 -20.00 -23.82 25.83
C GLY A 135 -18.90 -24.82 25.46
N ARG A 136 -19.23 -26.06 25.05
CA ARG A 136 -18.24 -27.07 24.68
C ARG A 136 -17.84 -26.95 23.21
N HIS A 137 -16.55 -27.09 22.93
CA HIS A 137 -16.00 -27.13 21.59
C HIS A 137 -16.23 -28.51 20.96
N VAL A 138 -16.74 -28.54 19.72
CA VAL A 138 -17.06 -29.78 19.00
C VAL A 138 -16.04 -30.01 17.89
N ILE A 139 -15.26 -31.09 17.94
CA ILE A 139 -14.33 -31.50 16.88
C ILE A 139 -15.04 -32.50 15.96
N ALA A 140 -15.21 -32.16 14.68
CA ALA A 140 -15.93 -32.98 13.71
C ALA A 140 -15.12 -33.20 12.42
N ASN A 141 -15.02 -34.45 11.96
CA ASN A 141 -14.40 -34.79 10.66
C ASN A 141 -15.36 -34.43 9.51
N GLY A 142 -14.90 -33.73 8.47
CA GLY A 142 -15.78 -33.14 7.47
C GLY A 142 -15.31 -33.20 6.02
N SER A 143 -16.22 -32.89 5.12
CA SER A 143 -15.92 -32.54 3.72
C SER A 143 -15.75 -31.03 3.58
N ARG A 144 -15.03 -30.55 2.55
CA ARG A 144 -15.02 -29.12 2.22
C ARG A 144 -16.37 -28.63 1.70
N GLY A 145 -17.15 -29.49 1.03
CA GLY A 145 -18.45 -29.13 0.44
C GLY A 145 -19.52 -28.68 1.46
N ILE A 146 -19.35 -28.99 2.75
CA ILE A 146 -20.27 -28.56 3.82
C ILE A 146 -19.83 -27.28 4.54
N VAL A 147 -18.66 -26.73 4.23
CA VAL A 147 -18.08 -25.58 4.95
C VAL A 147 -18.94 -24.33 4.80
N ALA A 148 -19.46 -24.05 3.61
CA ALA A 148 -20.30 -22.87 3.36
C ALA A 148 -21.62 -22.93 4.13
N ALA A 149 -22.27 -24.10 4.17
CA ALA A 149 -23.53 -24.31 4.86
C ALA A 149 -23.37 -24.18 6.39
N LEU A 150 -22.34 -24.83 6.97
CA LEU A 150 -22.06 -24.70 8.41
C LEU A 150 -21.69 -23.27 8.80
N ALA A 151 -20.93 -22.55 7.96
CA ALA A 151 -20.60 -21.14 8.19
C ALA A 151 -21.83 -20.21 8.17
N GLY A 152 -22.90 -20.57 7.46
CA GLY A 152 -24.17 -19.85 7.48
C GLY A 152 -25.06 -20.16 8.68
N GLN A 153 -24.85 -21.32 9.33
CA GLN A 153 -25.68 -21.80 10.44
C GLN A 153 -25.06 -21.54 11.83
N LEU A 154 -23.73 -21.49 11.93
CA LEU A 154 -23.01 -21.46 13.21
C LEU A 154 -22.27 -20.13 13.45
N ARG A 155 -22.45 -19.55 14.65
CA ARG A 155 -21.75 -18.31 15.06
C ARG A 155 -20.24 -18.53 15.24
N ASN A 156 -19.87 -19.63 15.91
CA ASN A 156 -18.49 -19.98 16.25
C ASN A 156 -18.07 -21.23 15.47
N PHE A 157 -17.49 -21.02 14.29
CA PHE A 157 -17.12 -22.08 13.36
C PHE A 157 -15.71 -21.86 12.80
N VAL A 158 -14.87 -22.89 12.89
CA VAL A 158 -13.48 -22.89 12.41
C VAL A 158 -13.19 -24.16 11.62
N VAL A 159 -12.51 -24.02 10.49
CA VAL A 159 -12.05 -25.15 9.66
C VAL A 159 -10.59 -25.48 9.99
N ILE A 160 -10.33 -26.68 10.51
CA ILE A 160 -8.97 -27.19 10.69
C ILE A 160 -8.56 -27.91 9.40
N HIS A 161 -7.73 -27.28 8.59
CA HIS A 161 -7.26 -27.82 7.32
C HIS A 161 -5.94 -28.59 7.51
N VAL A 162 -6.00 -29.92 7.47
CA VAL A 162 -4.83 -30.79 7.60
C VAL A 162 -4.17 -31.00 6.25
N THR A 163 -2.88 -30.66 6.14
CA THR A 163 -2.06 -30.79 4.93
C THR A 163 -0.87 -31.72 5.16
N ALA A 164 -0.36 -32.35 4.10
CA ALA A 164 0.94 -33.01 4.11
C ALA A 164 1.57 -32.90 2.71
N PRO A 165 2.92 -32.95 2.58
CA PRO A 165 3.60 -32.90 1.28
C PRO A 165 3.15 -34.02 0.33
N LEU A 166 3.15 -33.76 -0.97
CA LEU A 166 2.68 -34.70 -2.00
C LEU A 166 3.41 -36.06 -1.92
N GLN A 167 4.71 -36.06 -1.65
CA GLN A 167 5.53 -37.25 -1.49
C GLN A 167 5.10 -38.08 -0.27
N VAL A 168 4.77 -37.42 0.85
CA VAL A 168 4.28 -38.07 2.09
C VAL A 168 2.87 -38.62 1.89
N LEU A 169 2.00 -37.89 1.18
CA LEU A 169 0.67 -38.37 0.80
C LEU A 169 0.78 -39.61 -0.10
N ALA A 170 1.62 -39.56 -1.14
CA ALA A 170 1.83 -40.68 -2.06
C ALA A 170 2.36 -41.93 -1.33
N GLN A 171 3.36 -41.79 -0.44
CA GLN A 171 3.87 -42.89 0.38
C GLN A 171 2.79 -43.48 1.31
N ARG A 172 2.02 -42.63 2.01
CA ARG A 172 0.95 -43.08 2.92
C ARG A 172 -0.24 -43.72 2.20
N ILE A 173 -0.50 -43.35 0.93
CA ILE A 173 -1.53 -43.96 0.09
C ILE A 173 -1.02 -45.29 -0.50
N ALA A 174 0.22 -45.35 -0.99
CA ALA A 174 0.85 -46.56 -1.50
C ALA A 174 0.94 -47.66 -0.42
N ALA A 175 1.33 -47.29 0.81
CA ALA A 175 1.39 -48.20 1.95
C ALA A 175 0.03 -48.82 2.36
N ARG A 176 -1.10 -48.29 1.86
CA ARG A 176 -2.44 -48.86 2.06
C ARG A 176 -2.86 -49.85 0.97
N GLY A 177 -2.04 -50.07 -0.05
CA GLY A 177 -2.15 -51.18 -1.01
C GLY A 177 -3.41 -51.19 -1.88
N ARG A 178 -4.00 -50.03 -2.22
CA ARG A 178 -5.29 -49.96 -2.95
C ARG A 178 -5.29 -49.27 -4.32
N GLU A 179 -4.26 -48.52 -4.70
CA GLU A 179 -4.24 -47.74 -5.96
C GLU A 179 -2.82 -47.72 -6.57
N SER A 180 -2.69 -47.66 -7.91
CA SER A 180 -1.40 -47.52 -8.62
C SER A 180 -0.95 -46.05 -8.73
N GLY A 181 0.37 -45.82 -8.91
CA GLY A 181 0.99 -44.49 -8.82
C GLY A 181 0.31 -43.37 -9.61
N ASP A 182 -0.01 -43.62 -10.89
CA ASP A 182 -0.62 -42.62 -11.78
C ASP A 182 -2.08 -42.29 -11.42
N ALA A 183 -2.77 -43.15 -10.68
CA ALA A 183 -4.10 -42.86 -10.15
C ALA A 183 -4.01 -41.96 -8.91
N VAL A 184 -2.97 -42.14 -8.09
CA VAL A 184 -2.71 -41.33 -6.89
C VAL A 184 -2.29 -39.91 -7.27
N LEU A 185 -1.39 -39.74 -8.24
CA LEU A 185 -0.95 -38.42 -8.73
C LEU A 185 -2.11 -37.59 -9.31
N ARG A 186 -2.87 -38.14 -10.27
CA ARG A 186 -4.04 -37.46 -10.86
C ARG A 186 -5.14 -37.09 -9.85
N ARG A 187 -5.21 -37.80 -8.72
CA ARG A 187 -6.13 -37.51 -7.60
C ARG A 187 -5.60 -36.42 -6.66
N LEU A 188 -4.28 -36.24 -6.59
CA LEU A 188 -3.60 -35.18 -5.83
C LEU A 188 -3.48 -33.86 -6.61
N GLU A 189 -3.46 -33.91 -7.95
CA GLU A 189 -3.42 -32.74 -8.84
C GLU A 189 -4.75 -31.99 -8.96
N ARG A 190 -5.88 -32.62 -8.61
CA ARG A 190 -7.17 -31.91 -8.54
C ARG A 190 -7.14 -30.89 -7.41
N MET A 191 -7.07 -29.60 -7.75
CA MET A 191 -7.19 -28.52 -6.78
C MET A 191 -8.50 -28.67 -5.99
N PRO A 192 -8.45 -28.88 -4.66
CA PRO A 192 -9.65 -29.04 -3.85
C PRO A 192 -10.31 -27.69 -3.59
N ASP A 193 -11.64 -27.65 -3.58
CA ASP A 193 -12.45 -26.43 -3.47
C ASP A 193 -11.93 -25.47 -2.39
N PRO A 194 -11.73 -24.18 -2.69
CA PRO A 194 -11.20 -23.22 -1.72
C PRO A 194 -12.14 -23.09 -0.52
N ILE A 195 -11.57 -22.84 0.67
CA ILE A 195 -12.38 -22.48 1.84
C ILE A 195 -13.05 -21.14 1.54
N PRO A 196 -14.38 -20.99 1.72
CA PRO A 196 -15.08 -19.75 1.42
C PRO A 196 -14.51 -18.55 2.16
N ALA A 197 -14.43 -17.40 1.47
CA ALA A 197 -13.92 -16.17 2.05
C ALA A 197 -14.70 -15.77 3.31
N GLY A 198 -13.98 -15.36 4.35
CA GLY A 198 -14.54 -14.95 5.64
C GLY A 198 -14.59 -16.05 6.72
N VAL A 199 -14.66 -17.33 6.33
CA VAL A 199 -14.62 -18.49 7.25
C VAL A 199 -13.26 -18.54 7.95
N ALA A 200 -13.25 -18.76 9.27
CA ALA A 200 -12.01 -18.93 10.01
C ALA A 200 -11.39 -20.30 9.68
N SER A 201 -10.11 -20.36 9.36
CA SER A 201 -9.42 -21.62 9.09
C SER A 201 -7.99 -21.64 9.62
N VAL A 202 -7.58 -22.75 10.22
CA VAL A 202 -6.22 -22.99 10.70
C VAL A 202 -5.61 -24.15 9.90
N CYS A 203 -4.43 -23.95 9.31
CA CYS A 203 -3.73 -24.98 8.56
C CYS A 203 -2.79 -25.76 9.47
N VAL A 204 -2.93 -27.09 9.51
CA VAL A 204 -2.10 -28.01 10.31
C VAL A 204 -1.27 -28.87 9.37
N SER A 205 0.05 -28.65 9.33
CA SER A 205 0.95 -29.49 8.53
C SER A 205 1.33 -30.76 9.30
N ASN A 206 1.06 -31.91 8.67
CA ASN A 206 1.39 -33.25 9.12
C ASN A 206 2.54 -33.84 8.28
N ASP A 207 3.62 -33.06 8.19
CA ASP A 207 4.87 -33.32 7.45
C ASP A 207 5.95 -34.04 8.28
N ALA A 208 5.76 -34.14 9.60
CA ALA A 208 6.73 -34.65 10.56
C ALA A 208 6.26 -35.95 11.23
N ALA A 209 6.92 -36.33 12.32
CA ALA A 209 6.48 -37.42 13.20
C ALA A 209 5.08 -37.14 13.81
N MET A 210 4.38 -38.21 14.18
CA MET A 210 2.95 -38.14 14.55
C MET A 210 2.71 -37.34 15.83
N ASP A 211 3.61 -37.43 16.80
CA ASP A 211 3.64 -36.62 18.03
C ASP A 211 3.70 -35.11 17.74
N VAL A 212 4.59 -34.69 16.83
CA VAL A 212 4.70 -33.30 16.37
C VAL A 212 3.42 -32.88 15.63
N GLY A 213 2.83 -33.77 14.83
CA GLY A 213 1.54 -33.56 14.18
C GLY A 213 0.40 -33.35 15.18
N ILE A 214 0.30 -34.22 16.20
CA ILE A 214 -0.71 -34.14 17.26
C ILE A 214 -0.53 -32.87 18.08
N ALA A 215 0.71 -32.51 18.44
CA ALA A 215 1.00 -31.26 19.15
C ALA A 215 0.51 -30.03 18.35
N ARG A 216 0.82 -29.95 17.05
CA ARG A 216 0.33 -28.89 16.16
C ARG A 216 -1.19 -28.88 16.00
N PHE A 217 -1.83 -30.04 16.04
CA PHE A 217 -3.30 -30.16 15.93
C PHE A 217 -4.01 -29.73 17.22
N LEU A 218 -3.51 -30.17 18.39
CA LEU A 218 -3.96 -29.71 19.70
C LEU A 218 -3.77 -28.20 19.85
N GLU A 219 -2.63 -27.69 19.38
CA GLU A 219 -2.37 -26.25 19.38
C GLU A 219 -3.36 -25.50 18.47
N ALA A 220 -3.67 -26.05 17.29
CA ALA A 220 -4.68 -25.48 16.41
C ALA A 220 -6.09 -25.51 17.02
N LEU A 221 -6.44 -26.48 17.86
CA LEU A 221 -7.73 -26.48 18.58
C LEU A 221 -7.77 -25.43 19.71
N ARG A 222 -6.64 -25.21 20.40
CA ARG A 222 -6.52 -24.25 21.51
C ARG A 222 -6.41 -22.79 21.04
N THR A 223 -5.68 -22.57 19.94
CA THR A 223 -5.34 -21.24 19.40
C THR A 223 -6.20 -20.84 18.20
N ALA A 224 -7.09 -21.72 17.73
CA ALA A 224 -8.03 -21.36 16.68
C ALA A 224 -8.82 -20.12 17.09
N PRO A 225 -8.94 -19.12 16.20
CA PRO A 225 -9.32 -17.78 16.60
C PRO A 225 -10.78 -17.72 17.05
N ALA A 226 -10.97 -17.78 18.37
CA ALA A 226 -12.13 -17.20 19.00
C ALA A 226 -12.22 -15.72 18.60
N PRO A 227 -13.42 -15.17 18.37
CA PRO A 227 -13.60 -13.74 18.16
C PRO A 227 -13.14 -12.96 19.41
N LEU A 228 -12.07 -12.18 19.30
CA LEU A 228 -11.55 -11.35 20.38
C LEU A 228 -12.19 -9.96 20.35
N LYS A 229 -12.42 -9.37 21.52
CA LYS A 229 -12.91 -7.99 21.66
C LYS A 229 -11.74 -7.01 21.52
N ALA A 230 -11.80 -6.12 20.53
CA ALA A 230 -10.80 -5.10 20.31
C ALA A 230 -10.84 -4.03 21.41
N ARG A 231 -9.75 -3.87 22.14
CA ARG A 231 -9.53 -2.85 23.16
C ARG A 231 -8.47 -1.88 22.67
N ARG A 232 -8.78 -0.58 22.62
CA ARG A 232 -7.79 0.45 22.30
C ARG A 232 -6.83 0.59 23.48
N MET A 233 -5.54 0.38 23.23
CA MET A 233 -4.50 0.56 24.24
C MET A 233 -3.98 1.99 24.17
N PRO A 234 -3.93 2.75 25.28
CA PRO A 234 -3.42 4.13 25.31
C PRO A 234 -1.89 4.15 25.28
N ILE A 235 -1.32 3.59 24.21
CA ILE A 235 0.12 3.42 24.01
C ILE A 235 0.44 3.94 22.60
N ALA A 236 1.09 5.09 22.54
CA ALA A 236 1.56 5.67 21.29
C ALA A 236 2.76 4.86 20.75
N THR A 237 2.56 4.18 19.63
CA THR A 237 3.56 3.32 18.98
C THR A 237 4.15 3.95 17.70
N GLY A 238 3.87 5.24 17.44
CA GLY A 238 4.09 5.83 16.13
C GLY A 238 3.28 5.09 15.06
N ASP A 239 3.87 4.86 13.90
CA ASP A 239 3.24 4.10 12.81
C ASP A 239 3.26 2.57 13.03
N ALA A 240 3.84 2.07 14.13
CA ALA A 240 3.98 0.63 14.36
C ALA A 240 2.65 -0.01 14.77
N HIS A 241 2.25 -1.05 14.04
CA HIS A 241 1.07 -1.86 14.33
C HIS A 241 1.39 -2.93 15.39
N ILE A 242 0.89 -2.75 16.62
CA ILE A 242 1.12 -3.68 17.73
C ILE A 242 -0.21 -4.23 18.25
N ALA A 243 -0.27 -5.56 18.34
CA ALA A 243 -1.33 -6.32 18.95
C ALA A 243 -0.86 -6.91 20.28
N TYR A 244 -1.58 -6.60 21.35
CA TYR A 244 -1.37 -7.09 22.70
C TYR A 244 -2.36 -8.22 22.98
N VAL A 245 -1.87 -9.36 23.46
CA VAL A 245 -2.70 -10.53 23.80
C VAL A 245 -2.34 -11.07 25.18
N SER A 246 -3.26 -11.81 25.80
CA SER A 246 -2.96 -12.53 27.04
C SER A 246 -2.00 -13.71 26.78
N PRO A 247 -1.38 -14.29 27.83
CA PRO A 247 -0.51 -15.46 27.68
C PRO A 247 -1.21 -16.67 27.04
N ALA A 248 -2.53 -16.79 27.18
CA ALA A 248 -3.32 -17.87 26.59
C ALA A 248 -3.27 -17.92 25.04
N PHE A 249 -2.96 -16.80 24.39
CA PHE A 249 -2.81 -16.68 22.93
C PHE A 249 -1.35 -16.69 22.47
N SER A 250 -0.38 -16.67 23.39
CA SER A 250 1.04 -16.55 23.07
C SER A 250 1.70 -17.91 22.76
N ALA A 251 1.30 -18.50 21.63
CA ALA A 251 1.86 -19.75 21.10
C ALA A 251 3.27 -19.59 20.48
N GLY A 252 4.14 -18.78 21.09
CA GLY A 252 5.45 -18.43 20.55
C GLY A 252 5.43 -17.65 19.22
N GLN A 253 4.27 -17.08 18.83
CA GLN A 253 4.16 -16.25 17.64
C GLN A 253 4.52 -14.80 17.98
N THR A 254 5.40 -14.19 17.18
CA THR A 254 5.82 -12.78 17.33
C THR A 254 5.08 -11.82 16.40
N ARG A 255 4.27 -12.36 15.47
CA ARG A 255 3.54 -11.56 14.46
C ARG A 255 2.33 -12.30 13.94
N MET A 256 1.20 -11.62 13.83
CA MET A 256 -0.05 -12.16 13.27
C MET A 256 -0.75 -11.11 12.41
N ALA A 257 -1.66 -11.55 11.56
CA ALA A 257 -2.59 -10.66 10.87
C ALA A 257 -3.83 -10.47 11.75
N VAL A 258 -4.18 -9.23 12.06
CA VAL A 258 -5.39 -8.85 12.80
C VAL A 258 -6.44 -8.42 11.79
N ARG A 259 -7.63 -9.03 11.84
CA ARG A 259 -8.73 -8.75 10.91
C ARG A 259 -9.94 -8.15 11.62
N SER A 260 -10.40 -7.00 11.13
CA SER A 260 -11.67 -6.35 11.49
C SER A 260 -12.54 -6.26 10.23
N GLY A 261 -13.66 -6.98 10.20
CA GLY A 261 -14.50 -7.08 9.00
C GLY A 261 -13.73 -7.60 7.77
N THR A 262 -13.59 -6.74 6.76
CA THR A 262 -12.83 -6.96 5.52
C THR A 262 -11.38 -6.47 5.57
N VAL A 263 -11.01 -5.64 6.55
CA VAL A 263 -9.67 -5.07 6.69
C VAL A 263 -8.79 -6.01 7.50
N GLU A 264 -7.64 -6.40 6.97
CA GLU A 264 -6.66 -7.26 7.64
C GLU A 264 -5.28 -6.60 7.62
N ILE A 265 -4.66 -6.46 8.79
CA ILE A 265 -3.41 -5.72 9.00
C ILE A 265 -2.39 -6.62 9.73
N PRO A 266 -1.18 -6.82 9.18
CA PRO A 266 -0.07 -7.45 9.90
C PRO A 266 0.36 -6.60 11.11
N ALA A 267 0.43 -7.23 12.29
CA ALA A 267 0.83 -6.60 13.54
C ALA A 267 1.87 -7.45 14.30
N ALA A 268 2.79 -6.79 15.01
CA ALA A 268 3.66 -7.43 15.98
C ALA A 268 2.83 -7.91 17.18
N LEU A 269 3.10 -9.12 17.68
CA LEU A 269 2.36 -9.72 18.80
C LEU A 269 3.17 -9.57 20.10
N HIS A 270 2.58 -8.91 21.09
CA HIS A 270 3.15 -8.69 22.41
C HIS A 270 2.25 -9.31 23.48
N VAL A 271 2.86 -9.87 24.54
CA VAL A 271 2.12 -10.53 25.63
C VAL A 271 1.90 -9.54 26.77
N VAL A 272 0.67 -9.52 27.30
CA VAL A 272 0.31 -8.79 28.52
C VAL A 272 0.01 -9.82 29.61
N GLU A 273 0.95 -10.02 30.52
CA GLU A 273 0.85 -11.05 31.57
C GLU A 273 -0.19 -10.72 32.66
N SER A 274 -0.65 -9.47 32.75
CA SER A 274 -1.59 -9.01 33.77
C SER A 274 -3.04 -9.04 33.29
N PRO A 275 -3.91 -9.90 33.85
CA PRO A 275 -5.34 -9.96 33.49
C PRO A 275 -6.11 -8.67 33.81
N ALA A 276 -5.56 -7.80 34.66
CA ALA A 276 -6.13 -6.48 34.94
C ALA A 276 -5.94 -5.48 33.78
N LEU A 277 -4.92 -5.70 32.94
CA LEU A 277 -4.64 -4.86 31.77
C LEU A 277 -5.31 -5.40 30.50
N LEU A 278 -5.44 -6.72 30.35
CA LEU A 278 -6.09 -7.35 29.21
C LEU A 278 -6.65 -8.73 29.59
N GLN A 279 -7.92 -8.98 29.29
CA GLN A 279 -8.57 -10.29 29.55
C GLN A 279 -8.30 -11.29 28.42
N ASP A 280 -8.54 -12.59 28.67
CA ASP A 280 -8.31 -13.65 27.66
C ASP A 280 -9.22 -13.50 26.43
N GLU A 281 -10.42 -12.94 26.57
CA GLU A 281 -11.35 -12.66 25.47
C GLU A 281 -11.10 -11.30 24.79
N GLU A 282 -10.09 -10.54 25.22
CA GLU A 282 -9.71 -9.25 24.68
C GLU A 282 -8.41 -9.31 23.85
N ILE A 283 -8.27 -8.33 22.96
CA ILE A 283 -7.00 -8.02 22.28
C ILE A 283 -6.78 -6.52 22.33
N GLY A 284 -5.65 -6.13 22.91
CA GLY A 284 -5.22 -4.75 22.92
C GLY A 284 -4.67 -4.39 21.54
N LEU A 285 -5.07 -3.24 20.98
CA LEU A 285 -4.53 -2.72 19.73
C LEU A 285 -3.87 -1.37 20.02
N SER A 286 -2.67 -1.14 19.48
CA SER A 286 -2.07 0.20 19.49
C SER A 286 -2.93 1.20 18.72
N ASP A 287 -2.81 2.50 19.03
CA ASP A 287 -3.58 3.56 18.37
C ASP A 287 -3.56 3.45 16.84
N ALA A 288 -2.35 3.32 16.26
CA ALA A 288 -2.18 3.18 14.81
C ALA A 288 -2.87 1.93 14.23
N LEU A 289 -2.79 0.78 14.91
CA LEU A 289 -3.45 -0.44 14.44
C LEU A 289 -4.98 -0.36 14.57
N PHE A 290 -5.47 0.22 15.66
CA PHE A 290 -6.89 0.41 15.93
C PHE A 290 -7.53 1.32 14.88
N ASP A 291 -6.90 2.48 14.62
CA ASP A 291 -7.35 3.45 13.62
C ASP A 291 -7.21 2.91 12.20
N ARG A 292 -6.12 2.18 11.89
CA ARG A 292 -5.91 1.57 10.56
C ARG A 292 -6.89 0.45 10.23
N LEU A 293 -7.36 -0.29 11.24
CA LEU A 293 -8.41 -1.31 11.10
C LEU A 293 -9.82 -0.72 10.97
N GLY A 294 -10.02 0.58 11.30
CA GLY A 294 -11.35 1.17 11.43
C GLY A 294 -12.20 0.48 12.51
N ALA A 295 -11.55 -0.05 13.56
CA ALA A 295 -12.22 -0.80 14.60
C ALA A 295 -13.05 0.13 15.51
N ALA A 296 -14.22 -0.34 15.96
CA ALA A 296 -14.96 0.30 17.05
C ALA A 296 -14.53 -0.30 18.40
N PRO A 297 -14.59 0.43 19.53
CA PRO A 297 -14.29 -0.13 20.84
C PRO A 297 -15.17 -1.34 21.16
N GLY A 298 -14.58 -2.45 21.58
CA GLY A 298 -15.28 -3.72 21.83
C GLY A 298 -15.72 -4.48 20.57
N SER A 299 -15.39 -4.01 19.36
CA SER A 299 -15.69 -4.73 18.12
C SER A 299 -14.95 -6.07 18.04
N THR A 300 -15.54 -7.02 17.33
CA THR A 300 -14.92 -8.34 17.13
C THR A 300 -13.82 -8.28 16.09
N VAL A 301 -12.61 -8.68 16.48
CA VAL A 301 -11.51 -8.94 15.57
C VAL A 301 -11.09 -10.41 15.62
N ARG A 302 -10.37 -10.86 14.58
CA ARG A 302 -9.85 -12.23 14.47
C ARG A 302 -8.35 -12.21 14.18
N LEU A 303 -7.62 -13.11 14.83
CA LEU A 303 -6.21 -13.34 14.55
C LEU A 303 -6.04 -14.42 13.48
N ARG A 304 -5.12 -14.21 12.55
CA ARG A 304 -4.70 -15.18 11.54
C ARG A 304 -3.18 -15.27 11.54
N ARG A 305 -2.63 -16.49 11.56
CA ARG A 305 -1.19 -16.70 11.39
C ARG A 305 -0.76 -16.25 9.99
N ILE A 306 0.29 -15.45 9.92
CA ILE A 306 0.96 -15.12 8.66
C ILE A 306 1.82 -16.34 8.27
N PRO A 307 1.65 -16.91 7.06
CA PRO A 307 2.50 -18.01 6.61
C PRO A 307 3.94 -17.52 6.45
N GLY A 308 4.91 -18.39 6.71
CA GLY A 308 6.32 -18.06 6.45
C GLY A 308 6.57 -17.85 4.95
N PRO A 309 7.51 -16.97 4.58
CA PRO A 309 7.91 -16.76 3.18
C PRO A 309 8.37 -18.08 2.55
N VAL A 310 7.83 -18.37 1.37
CA VAL A 310 8.21 -19.49 0.50
C VAL A 310 9.56 -19.19 -0.16
N SER A 311 9.83 -17.93 -0.49
CA SER A 311 11.10 -17.49 -1.09
C SER A 311 12.23 -17.24 -0.08
N ARG A 312 12.16 -17.79 1.14
CA ARG A 312 13.19 -17.56 2.18
C ARG A 312 14.60 -17.94 1.71
N ASP A 313 14.76 -19.06 1.01
CA ASP A 313 16.09 -19.50 0.56
C ASP A 313 16.60 -18.70 -0.64
N VAL A 314 15.70 -18.10 -1.43
CA VAL A 314 16.01 -17.11 -2.47
C VAL A 314 16.50 -15.79 -1.87
N LEU A 315 15.85 -15.32 -0.80
CA LEU A 315 16.35 -14.17 -0.02
C LEU A 315 17.75 -14.46 0.54
N ARG A 316 17.95 -15.63 1.15
CA ARG A 316 19.27 -16.06 1.66
C ARG A 316 20.33 -16.24 0.56
N LYS A 317 19.92 -16.58 -0.66
CA LYS A 317 20.78 -16.59 -1.85
C LYS A 317 21.30 -15.16 -2.13
N LYS A 318 20.42 -14.16 -2.19
CA LYS A 318 20.89 -12.77 -2.39
C LYS A 318 21.75 -12.23 -1.24
N LEU A 319 21.45 -12.60 0.02
CA LEU A 319 22.29 -12.25 1.18
C LEU A 319 23.71 -12.84 1.12
N ARG A 320 23.93 -13.92 0.34
CA ARG A 320 25.26 -14.50 0.10
C ARG A 320 26.02 -13.82 -1.05
N GLY A 321 25.43 -12.81 -1.69
CA GLY A 321 25.98 -12.11 -2.85
C GLY A 321 25.61 -12.73 -4.21
N ASP A 322 24.91 -13.86 -4.22
CA ASP A 322 24.50 -14.55 -5.45
C ASP A 322 23.51 -13.69 -6.27
N ALA A 323 23.59 -13.80 -7.60
CA ALA A 323 22.63 -13.16 -8.50
C ALA A 323 21.26 -13.88 -8.51
N LEU A 324 20.16 -13.13 -8.63
CA LEU A 324 18.80 -13.66 -8.75
C LEU A 324 18.20 -13.49 -10.15
N SER A 325 17.38 -14.46 -10.56
CA SER A 325 16.56 -14.42 -11.78
C SER A 325 15.27 -13.60 -11.61
N GLU A 326 14.58 -13.27 -12.71
CA GLU A 326 13.26 -12.59 -12.68
C GLU A 326 12.24 -13.31 -11.81
N ALA A 327 12.12 -14.65 -11.93
CA ALA A 327 11.18 -15.45 -11.14
C ALA A 327 11.55 -15.49 -9.65
N GLU A 328 12.85 -15.50 -9.33
CA GLU A 328 13.34 -15.41 -7.95
C GLU A 328 13.03 -14.04 -7.32
N TYR A 329 13.26 -12.95 -8.07
CA TYR A 329 12.84 -11.61 -7.64
C TYR A 329 11.32 -11.52 -7.49
N GLU A 330 10.53 -12.04 -8.42
CA GLU A 330 9.07 -12.05 -8.30
C GLU A 330 8.63 -12.76 -7.00
N ALA A 331 9.20 -13.93 -6.70
CA ALA A 331 8.87 -14.67 -5.48
C ALA A 331 9.17 -13.85 -4.20
N VAL A 332 10.36 -13.23 -4.10
CA VAL A 332 10.75 -12.40 -2.95
C VAL A 332 9.88 -11.14 -2.84
N LEU A 333 9.64 -10.43 -3.94
CA LEU A 333 8.82 -9.22 -3.95
C LEU A 333 7.35 -9.55 -3.61
N ARG A 334 6.84 -10.72 -4.02
CA ARG A 334 5.50 -11.21 -3.67
C ARG A 334 5.38 -11.48 -2.18
N ASP A 335 6.29 -12.26 -1.61
CA ASP A 335 6.31 -12.54 -0.16
C ASP A 335 6.50 -11.26 0.68
N ALA A 336 7.18 -10.24 0.14
CA ALA A 336 7.30 -8.92 0.76
C ALA A 336 6.00 -8.11 0.72
N VAL A 337 5.33 -8.00 -0.44
CA VAL A 337 4.03 -7.31 -0.58
C VAL A 337 2.93 -7.98 0.25
N GLU A 338 2.94 -9.31 0.35
CA GLU A 338 2.02 -10.07 1.20
C GLU A 338 2.40 -10.04 2.70
N GLY A 339 3.44 -9.29 3.09
CA GLY A 339 3.85 -9.09 4.48
C GLY A 339 4.38 -10.35 5.18
N ARG A 340 4.85 -11.35 4.43
CA ARG A 340 5.32 -12.64 4.98
C ARG A 340 6.71 -12.51 5.62
N TYR A 341 7.58 -11.68 5.05
CA TYR A 341 8.87 -11.34 5.66
C TYR A 341 8.73 -10.43 6.87
N THR A 342 9.54 -10.66 7.90
CA THR A 342 9.80 -9.67 8.96
C THR A 342 10.47 -8.43 8.40
N GLU A 343 10.34 -7.30 9.10
CA GLU A 343 11.01 -6.04 8.71
C GLU A 343 12.53 -6.20 8.65
N ILE A 344 13.12 -7.01 9.55
CA ILE A 344 14.54 -7.34 9.56
C ILE A 344 14.95 -8.14 8.32
N GLU A 345 14.24 -9.22 7.98
CA GLU A 345 14.53 -10.03 6.78
C GLU A 345 14.44 -9.17 5.50
N LEU A 346 13.37 -8.37 5.37
CA LEU A 346 13.16 -7.52 4.20
C LEU A 346 14.21 -6.39 4.13
N THR A 347 14.54 -5.77 5.25
CA THR A 347 15.61 -4.76 5.34
C THR A 347 16.95 -5.32 4.91
N ALA A 348 17.35 -6.48 5.45
CA ALA A 348 18.61 -7.13 5.10
C ALA A 348 18.67 -7.44 3.59
N PHE A 349 17.58 -7.96 3.00
CA PHE A 349 17.48 -8.20 1.57
C PHE A 349 17.63 -6.93 0.74
N LEU A 350 16.92 -5.86 1.10
CA LEU A 350 16.90 -4.61 0.35
C LEU A 350 18.26 -3.89 0.40
N VAL A 351 18.98 -3.96 1.52
CA VAL A 351 20.36 -3.46 1.63
C VAL A 351 21.30 -4.27 0.73
N ALA A 352 21.30 -5.60 0.84
CA ALA A 352 22.16 -6.47 0.04
C ALA A 352 21.88 -6.37 -1.47
N ALA A 353 20.60 -6.24 -1.85
CA ALA A 353 20.21 -5.99 -3.23
C ALA A 353 20.69 -4.61 -3.70
N SER A 354 20.47 -3.54 -2.93
CA SER A 354 20.83 -2.18 -3.35
C SER A 354 22.33 -2.00 -3.61
N GLN A 355 23.18 -2.66 -2.81
CA GLN A 355 24.65 -2.59 -2.95
C GLN A 355 25.21 -3.45 -4.09
N HIS A 356 24.53 -4.54 -4.48
CA HIS A 356 25.08 -5.56 -5.37
C HIS A 356 24.09 -6.02 -6.45
N LEU A 357 23.60 -5.09 -7.28
CA LEU A 357 22.79 -5.41 -8.47
C LEU A 357 23.64 -5.37 -9.75
N THR A 358 23.71 -6.47 -10.49
CA THR A 358 24.18 -6.47 -11.89
C THR A 358 23.12 -5.88 -12.84
N ASP A 359 23.50 -5.44 -14.04
CA ASP A 359 22.55 -4.82 -14.99
C ASP A 359 21.39 -5.76 -15.35
N ALA A 360 21.68 -7.05 -15.57
CA ALA A 360 20.68 -8.09 -15.83
C ALA A 360 19.71 -8.28 -14.66
N GLU A 361 20.19 -8.13 -13.41
CA GLU A 361 19.31 -8.14 -12.25
C GLU A 361 18.48 -6.87 -12.14
N VAL A 362 18.98 -5.68 -12.50
CA VAL A 362 18.14 -4.45 -12.51
C VAL A 362 16.99 -4.61 -13.51
N VAL A 363 17.22 -5.21 -14.69
CA VAL A 363 16.16 -5.58 -15.64
C VAL A 363 15.18 -6.58 -15.00
N SER A 364 15.70 -7.61 -14.32
CA SER A 364 14.89 -8.65 -13.66
C SER A 364 14.01 -8.09 -12.53
N VAL A 365 14.55 -7.22 -11.68
CA VAL A 365 13.80 -6.48 -10.64
C VAL A 365 12.75 -5.58 -11.27
N ALA A 366 13.10 -4.84 -12.33
CA ALA A 366 12.16 -3.96 -13.01
C ALA A 366 10.96 -4.74 -13.57
N ARG A 367 11.22 -5.86 -14.27
CA ARG A 367 10.18 -6.76 -14.81
C ARG A 367 9.32 -7.38 -13.71
N ALA A 368 9.94 -7.97 -12.68
CA ALA A 368 9.23 -8.54 -11.55
C ALA A 368 8.33 -7.50 -10.86
N ARG A 369 8.81 -6.27 -10.66
CA ARG A 369 8.01 -5.17 -10.09
C ARG A 369 6.75 -4.83 -10.90
N THR A 370 6.74 -5.03 -12.22
CA THR A 370 5.53 -4.80 -13.05
C THR A 370 4.37 -5.76 -12.75
N ARG A 371 4.62 -6.89 -12.07
CA ARG A 371 3.59 -7.90 -11.74
C ARG A 371 2.68 -7.50 -10.57
N PHE A 372 3.05 -6.46 -9.80
CA PHE A 372 2.38 -6.08 -8.56
C PHE A 372 1.48 -4.84 -8.67
N ALA A 373 1.38 -4.23 -9.86
CA ALA A 373 0.43 -3.15 -10.13
C ALA A 373 -0.12 -3.31 -11.57
N PRO A 374 -1.43 -3.08 -11.79
CA PRO A 374 -2.00 -3.14 -13.13
C PRO A 374 -1.36 -2.09 -14.03
N ARG A 375 -1.16 -2.43 -15.31
CA ARG A 375 -0.75 -1.47 -16.34
C ARG A 375 -1.98 -0.78 -16.92
N ILE A 376 -1.98 0.55 -16.97
CA ILE A 376 -2.98 1.31 -17.71
C ILE A 376 -2.74 1.08 -19.21
N GLY A 377 -3.75 0.56 -19.90
CA GLY A 377 -3.80 0.53 -21.35
C GLY A 377 -4.27 1.87 -21.89
N TRP A 378 -3.59 2.35 -22.93
CA TRP A 378 -3.97 3.51 -23.72
C TRP A 378 -4.08 3.03 -25.17
N ASP A 379 -5.16 3.40 -25.87
CA ASP A 379 -5.40 2.98 -27.26
C ASP A 379 -4.60 3.84 -28.26
N GLU A 380 -3.34 4.09 -27.93
CA GLU A 380 -2.41 4.97 -28.64
C GLU A 380 -1.00 4.36 -28.69
N PRO A 381 -0.27 4.47 -29.81
CA PRO A 381 1.06 3.89 -29.95
C PRO A 381 2.16 4.68 -29.21
N ILE A 382 1.94 5.98 -28.94
CA ILE A 382 2.91 6.89 -28.34
C ILE A 382 2.31 7.56 -27.11
N VAL A 383 2.64 6.99 -25.95
CA VAL A 383 2.36 7.54 -24.62
C VAL A 383 3.68 7.93 -23.96
N VAL A 384 3.85 9.21 -23.63
CA VAL A 384 5.13 9.77 -23.18
C VAL A 384 5.17 10.02 -21.67
N ASP A 385 6.36 10.02 -21.07
CA ASP A 385 6.60 10.52 -19.70
C ASP A 385 8.00 11.16 -19.62
N LYS A 386 8.24 11.99 -18.60
CA LYS A 386 9.53 12.61 -18.30
C LYS A 386 9.88 12.42 -16.84
N HIS A 387 10.92 11.65 -16.55
CA HIS A 387 11.45 11.49 -15.19
C HIS A 387 12.65 12.40 -14.94
N SER A 388 12.99 12.62 -13.66
CA SER A 388 14.25 13.22 -13.23
C SER A 388 14.72 12.54 -11.95
N MET A 389 16.01 12.20 -11.86
CA MET A 389 16.60 11.68 -10.62
C MET A 389 16.62 12.73 -9.49
N GLY A 390 16.32 13.99 -9.79
CA GLY A 390 16.20 15.06 -8.81
C GLY A 390 17.54 15.50 -8.24
N GLY A 391 17.54 15.92 -6.97
CA GLY A 391 18.73 16.46 -6.28
C GLY A 391 19.03 17.94 -6.56
N VAL A 392 18.36 18.57 -7.53
CA VAL A 392 18.49 20.01 -7.83
C VAL A 392 17.21 20.76 -7.38
N PRO A 393 17.31 21.74 -6.45
CA PRO A 393 16.18 22.56 -6.02
C PRO A 393 15.60 23.42 -7.16
N GLY A 394 14.33 23.83 -7.04
CA GLY A 394 13.66 24.73 -8.00
C GLY A 394 13.30 24.12 -9.36
N SER A 395 13.87 22.95 -9.72
CA SER A 395 13.70 22.27 -11.01
C SER A 395 12.29 21.67 -11.22
N ARG A 396 11.25 22.52 -11.38
CA ARG A 396 9.86 22.14 -11.71
C ARG A 396 9.54 22.16 -13.20
N ILE A 397 10.54 21.96 -14.05
CA ILE A 397 10.35 21.87 -15.51
C ILE A 397 9.25 20.88 -15.93
N THR A 398 8.94 19.85 -15.14
CA THR A 398 7.83 18.92 -15.43
C THR A 398 6.48 19.63 -15.54
N LEU A 399 6.20 20.68 -14.76
CA LEU A 399 4.94 21.43 -14.84
C LEU A 399 4.89 22.35 -16.08
N ILE A 400 5.99 22.52 -16.82
CA ILE A 400 6.06 23.27 -18.08
C ILE A 400 6.10 22.31 -19.28
N VAL A 401 6.89 21.23 -19.17
CA VAL A 401 7.01 20.17 -20.18
C VAL A 401 5.67 19.48 -20.42
N VAL A 402 4.94 19.10 -19.36
CA VAL A 402 3.67 18.37 -19.49
C VAL A 402 2.63 19.18 -20.28
N PRO A 403 2.38 20.48 -19.98
CA PRO A 403 1.50 21.30 -20.81
C PRO A 403 1.97 21.53 -22.25
N ILE A 404 3.27 21.67 -22.53
CA ILE A 404 3.75 21.79 -23.92
C ILE A 404 3.44 20.51 -24.70
N VAL A 405 3.69 19.34 -24.10
CA VAL A 405 3.40 18.03 -24.70
C VAL A 405 1.89 17.82 -24.91
N ALA A 406 1.08 18.21 -23.94
CA ALA A 406 -0.39 18.17 -24.03
C ALA A 406 -0.96 19.16 -25.05
N ALA A 407 -0.33 20.33 -25.23
CA ALA A 407 -0.69 21.32 -26.25
C ALA A 407 -0.33 20.87 -27.67
N PHE A 408 0.77 20.12 -27.82
CA PHE A 408 1.12 19.45 -29.07
C PHE A 408 0.16 18.29 -29.40
N GLY A 409 -0.26 17.54 -28.38
CA GLY A 409 -1.32 16.53 -28.49
C GLY A 409 -0.94 15.10 -28.06
N LEU A 410 0.28 14.85 -27.57
CA LEU A 410 0.70 13.53 -27.10
C LEU A 410 0.14 13.21 -25.70
N ALA A 411 -0.21 11.95 -25.46
CA ALA A 411 -0.70 11.49 -24.16
C ALA A 411 0.41 11.41 -23.11
N MET A 412 0.26 12.10 -21.97
CA MET A 412 1.27 12.17 -20.89
C MET A 412 0.67 11.94 -19.49
N PRO A 413 0.43 10.68 -19.07
CA PRO A 413 -0.06 10.30 -17.74
C PRO A 413 1.04 10.41 -16.66
N LYS A 414 1.51 11.63 -16.39
CA LYS A 414 2.72 11.86 -15.58
C LYS A 414 2.52 11.50 -14.10
N THR A 415 3.07 10.36 -13.69
CA THR A 415 3.13 9.96 -12.27
C THR A 415 4.40 10.47 -11.59
N SER A 416 4.26 11.05 -10.39
CA SER A 416 5.31 11.71 -9.60
C SER A 416 5.31 11.24 -8.15
N SER A 417 6.47 11.11 -7.52
CA SER A 417 6.56 11.00 -6.06
C SER A 417 6.49 12.38 -5.39
N ARG A 418 6.18 12.37 -4.10
CA ARG A 418 6.46 13.49 -3.19
C ARG A 418 7.97 13.60 -2.92
N ALA A 419 8.39 14.72 -2.36
CA ALA A 419 9.74 14.95 -1.89
C ALA A 419 10.10 14.00 -0.73
N ILE A 420 11.33 13.46 -0.77
CA ILE A 420 11.91 12.70 0.34
C ILE A 420 12.89 13.59 1.13
N THR A 421 13.77 14.30 0.42
CA THR A 421 14.80 15.19 1.01
C THR A 421 14.77 16.62 0.46
N SER A 422 14.10 16.89 -0.66
CA SER A 422 13.98 18.24 -1.24
C SER A 422 12.96 19.11 -0.50
N ALA A 423 13.03 20.43 -0.68
CA ALA A 423 12.07 21.38 -0.09
C ALA A 423 10.67 21.29 -0.71
N ALA A 424 10.59 20.78 -1.94
CA ALA A 424 9.36 20.45 -2.64
C ALA A 424 9.61 19.29 -3.62
N GLY A 425 8.55 18.64 -4.06
CA GLY A 425 8.54 17.65 -5.12
C GLY A 425 7.52 18.03 -6.20
N THR A 426 7.50 17.28 -7.30
CA THR A 426 6.61 17.59 -8.43
C THR A 426 5.13 17.41 -8.06
N ALA A 427 4.83 16.44 -7.18
CA ALA A 427 3.49 16.26 -6.63
C ALA A 427 3.08 17.42 -5.72
N GLU A 428 3.93 17.85 -4.78
CA GLU A 428 3.60 18.99 -3.90
C GLU A 428 3.47 20.31 -4.65
N ALA A 429 4.27 20.52 -5.71
CA ALA A 429 4.11 21.68 -6.58
C ALA A 429 2.73 21.66 -7.28
N MET A 430 2.37 20.56 -7.96
CA MET A 430 1.05 20.46 -8.59
C MET A 430 -0.10 20.55 -7.57
N GLU A 431 0.10 20.06 -6.35
CA GLU A 431 -0.89 20.10 -5.27
C GLU A 431 -1.25 21.53 -4.83
N THR A 432 -0.41 22.54 -5.11
CA THR A 432 -0.76 23.95 -4.85
C THR A 432 -1.90 24.47 -5.72
N VAL A 433 -2.15 23.86 -6.89
CA VAL A 433 -3.13 24.32 -7.89
C VAL A 433 -4.24 23.31 -8.18
N ALA A 434 -4.00 22.00 -8.02
CA ALA A 434 -4.95 20.94 -8.35
C ALA A 434 -4.85 19.73 -7.41
N ARG A 435 -5.86 18.85 -7.42
CA ARG A 435 -5.75 17.54 -6.76
C ARG A 435 -4.69 16.67 -7.43
N VAL A 436 -3.83 16.04 -6.64
CA VAL A 436 -2.80 15.09 -7.12
C VAL A 436 -3.03 13.65 -6.67
N ASP A 437 -3.88 13.44 -5.66
CA ASP A 437 -4.27 12.12 -5.17
C ASP A 437 -5.39 11.55 -6.06
N LEU A 438 -4.98 10.94 -7.18
CA LEU A 438 -5.84 10.42 -8.24
C LEU A 438 -5.80 8.89 -8.27
N ASP A 439 -6.91 8.25 -8.63
CA ASP A 439 -6.95 6.84 -8.99
C ASP A 439 -6.79 6.61 -10.52
N ILE A 440 -6.91 5.36 -10.97
CA ILE A 440 -6.69 4.98 -12.37
C ILE A 440 -7.74 5.62 -13.30
N ASP A 441 -8.99 5.75 -12.85
CA ASP A 441 -10.08 6.25 -13.67
C ASP A 441 -10.08 7.78 -13.71
N ASP A 442 -9.67 8.44 -12.63
CA ASP A 442 -9.27 9.85 -12.64
C ASP A 442 -8.14 10.12 -13.65
N VAL A 443 -7.10 9.28 -13.67
CA VAL A 443 -5.96 9.43 -14.60
C VAL A 443 -6.39 9.28 -16.05
N ARG A 444 -7.24 8.28 -16.36
CA ARG A 444 -7.86 8.11 -17.70
C ARG A 444 -8.63 9.36 -18.11
N ARG A 445 -9.59 9.78 -17.28
CA ARG A 445 -10.44 10.96 -17.52
C ARG A 445 -9.60 12.23 -17.74
N CYS A 446 -8.53 12.43 -16.98
CA CYS A 446 -7.63 13.58 -17.19
C CYS A 446 -6.90 13.52 -18.54
N VAL A 447 -6.40 12.36 -18.96
CA VAL A 447 -5.71 12.20 -20.25
C VAL A 447 -6.68 12.29 -21.43
N GLU A 448 -7.89 11.76 -21.30
CA GLU A 448 -8.96 11.91 -22.30
C GLU A 448 -9.34 13.39 -22.50
N GLN A 449 -9.51 14.14 -21.41
CA GLN A 449 -10.00 15.53 -21.44
C GLN A 449 -8.90 16.57 -21.74
N ALA A 450 -7.67 16.33 -21.27
CA ALA A 450 -6.60 17.33 -21.27
C ALA A 450 -5.27 16.81 -21.85
N ARG A 451 -5.23 15.60 -22.42
CA ARG A 451 -4.04 14.88 -22.93
C ARG A 451 -2.98 14.54 -21.88
N ALA A 452 -3.10 15.04 -20.64
CA ALA A 452 -2.13 14.78 -19.59
C ALA A 452 -2.73 14.90 -18.17
N CYS A 453 -1.99 14.37 -17.21
CA CYS A 453 -2.16 14.63 -15.78
C CYS A 453 -0.80 14.66 -15.08
N ILE A 454 -0.68 15.34 -13.94
CA ILE A 454 0.45 15.26 -13.02
C ILE A 454 -0.08 14.70 -11.69
N ALA A 455 -0.03 13.38 -11.55
CA ALA A 455 -0.56 12.64 -10.41
C ALA A 455 0.53 12.28 -9.38
N TRP A 456 0.15 12.16 -8.11
CA TRP A 456 0.96 11.51 -7.09
C TRP A 456 0.89 9.98 -7.27
N ASN A 457 2.03 9.29 -7.13
CA ASN A 457 2.13 7.85 -7.34
C ASN A 457 1.44 6.99 -6.24
N GLY A 458 1.01 7.60 -5.13
CA GLY A 458 0.51 6.92 -3.93
C GLY A 458 -0.58 5.89 -4.17
N ARG A 459 -1.76 6.31 -4.65
CA ARG A 459 -2.89 5.42 -4.97
C ARG A 459 -2.69 4.56 -6.23
N LEU A 460 -1.71 4.88 -7.06
CA LEU A 460 -1.57 4.31 -8.41
C LEU A 460 -0.62 3.11 -8.46
N ASN A 461 0.62 3.28 -7.99
CA ASN A 461 1.68 2.28 -8.14
C ASN A 461 2.82 2.41 -7.11
N HIS A 462 2.50 2.99 -5.95
CA HIS A 462 3.36 2.93 -4.77
C HIS A 462 3.21 1.57 -4.08
N SER A 463 4.32 0.96 -3.63
CA SER A 463 4.30 -0.35 -2.99
C SER A 463 4.91 -0.32 -1.59
N ALA A 464 4.51 -1.26 -0.73
CA ALA A 464 5.08 -1.45 0.60
C ALA A 464 6.61 -1.64 0.58
N ILE A 465 7.17 -2.10 -0.54
CA ILE A 465 8.61 -2.26 -0.74
C ILE A 465 9.29 -0.87 -0.90
N ASP A 466 8.62 0.08 -1.54
CA ASP A 466 9.12 1.45 -1.63
C ASP A 466 9.05 2.16 -0.26
N ASP A 467 8.06 1.87 0.59
CA ASP A 467 8.00 2.39 1.97
C ASP A 467 9.20 1.92 2.80
N VAL A 468 9.46 0.61 2.81
CA VAL A 468 10.62 0.04 3.53
C VAL A 468 11.94 0.56 2.95
N MET A 469 12.08 0.64 1.62
CA MET A 469 13.24 1.27 0.98
C MET A 469 13.44 2.72 1.43
N ASN A 470 12.37 3.52 1.50
CA ASN A 470 12.45 4.92 1.93
C ASN A 470 12.87 5.04 3.40
N ALA A 471 12.37 4.16 4.27
CA ALA A 471 12.72 4.10 5.69
C ALA A 471 14.20 3.76 5.91
N ILE A 472 14.79 2.88 5.09
CA ILE A 472 16.21 2.47 5.19
C ILE A 472 17.15 3.50 4.54
N THR A 473 16.78 4.03 3.37
CA THR A 473 17.68 4.92 2.60
C THR A 473 17.91 6.25 3.31
N ARG A 474 16.88 6.77 4.01
CA ARG A 474 16.89 8.11 4.62
C ARG A 474 17.89 8.29 5.78
N PRO A 475 18.05 7.35 6.74
CA PRO A 475 19.02 7.51 7.82
C PRO A 475 20.43 7.05 7.45
N LEU A 476 20.56 6.05 6.57
CA LEU A 476 21.83 5.36 6.31
C LEU A 476 22.60 5.90 5.09
N GLY A 477 21.98 6.73 4.25
CA GLY A 477 22.65 7.35 3.10
C GLY A 477 23.12 6.35 2.02
N LEU A 478 22.49 5.18 1.94
CA LEU A 478 22.89 4.10 1.03
C LEU A 478 22.78 4.53 -0.44
N ASP A 479 23.77 4.13 -1.26
CA ASP A 479 23.59 4.16 -2.70
C ASP A 479 22.51 3.15 -3.10
N THR A 480 21.47 3.68 -3.73
CA THR A 480 20.29 2.98 -4.20
C THR A 480 20.00 3.32 -5.66
N ASN A 481 20.97 3.88 -6.39
CA ASN A 481 20.79 4.36 -7.76
C ASN A 481 20.32 3.25 -8.71
N ARG A 482 20.97 2.08 -8.67
CA ARG A 482 20.57 0.89 -9.47
C ARG A 482 19.16 0.42 -9.15
N TRP A 483 18.80 0.30 -7.87
CA TRP A 483 17.43 -0.04 -7.44
C TRP A 483 16.41 1.04 -7.86
N SER A 484 16.82 2.31 -7.82
CA SER A 484 15.99 3.45 -8.24
C SER A 484 15.60 3.33 -9.71
N VAL A 485 16.50 2.92 -10.62
CA VAL A 485 16.19 2.68 -12.05
C VAL A 485 15.02 1.71 -12.19
N ALA A 486 15.09 0.55 -11.52
CA ALA A 486 14.02 -0.45 -11.56
C ALA A 486 12.70 0.05 -10.93
N SER A 487 12.76 0.78 -9.81
CA SER A 487 11.56 1.38 -9.18
C SER A 487 10.91 2.45 -10.07
N ILE A 488 11.72 3.29 -10.72
CA ILE A 488 11.25 4.37 -11.60
C ILE A 488 10.60 3.80 -12.86
N LEU A 489 11.31 2.92 -13.58
CA LEU A 489 10.81 2.43 -14.87
C LEU A 489 9.63 1.48 -14.72
N SER A 490 9.57 0.64 -13.67
CA SER A 490 8.37 -0.18 -13.41
C SER A 490 7.12 0.66 -13.15
N LYS A 491 7.25 1.85 -12.53
CA LYS A 491 6.14 2.82 -12.34
C LYS A 491 5.76 3.56 -13.62
N LYS A 492 6.71 3.80 -14.52
CA LYS A 492 6.45 4.40 -15.84
C LYS A 492 5.72 3.39 -16.74
N TYR A 493 6.18 2.14 -16.75
CA TYR A 493 5.52 1.03 -17.43
C TYR A 493 4.07 0.83 -16.97
N THR A 494 3.80 0.81 -15.65
CA THR A 494 2.44 0.63 -15.11
C THR A 494 1.51 1.83 -15.36
N ALA A 495 2.05 3.05 -15.45
CA ALA A 495 1.31 4.21 -15.95
C ALA A 495 0.98 4.13 -17.46
N GLY A 496 1.42 3.05 -18.15
CA GLY A 496 1.15 2.80 -19.56
C GLY A 496 2.16 3.44 -20.53
N SER A 497 3.13 4.21 -20.03
CA SER A 497 4.13 4.90 -20.85
C SER A 497 4.87 3.93 -21.78
N THR A 498 5.14 4.39 -22.99
CA THR A 498 5.87 3.67 -24.06
C THR A 498 7.20 4.35 -24.35
N HIS A 499 7.25 5.68 -24.25
CA HIS A 499 8.42 6.51 -24.50
C HIS A 499 8.73 7.36 -23.26
N VAL A 500 9.98 7.39 -22.78
CA VAL A 500 10.35 8.12 -21.56
C VAL A 500 11.67 8.86 -21.73
N ILE A 501 11.67 10.16 -21.40
CA ILE A 501 12.92 10.91 -21.24
C ILE A 501 13.32 10.97 -19.77
N VAL A 502 14.60 10.73 -19.47
CA VAL A 502 15.16 10.78 -18.11
C VAL A 502 16.19 11.91 -17.99
N ASP A 503 15.96 12.82 -17.05
CA ASP A 503 16.88 13.88 -16.65
C ASP A 503 17.77 13.38 -15.50
N LEU A 504 19.08 13.42 -15.69
CA LEU A 504 20.09 12.95 -14.73
C LEU A 504 21.01 14.11 -14.31
N PRO A 505 20.58 14.97 -13.35
CA PRO A 505 21.41 16.07 -12.89
C PRO A 505 22.64 15.57 -12.14
N PHE A 506 23.82 16.06 -12.54
CA PHE A 506 25.08 15.83 -11.84
C PHE A 506 25.68 17.12 -11.28
N GLY A 507 26.38 17.02 -10.16
CA GLY A 507 27.08 18.13 -9.53
C GLY A 507 27.35 17.90 -8.04
N PRO A 508 28.05 18.81 -7.35
CA PRO A 508 28.47 18.61 -5.96
C PRO A 508 27.31 18.27 -5.02
N GLN A 509 26.18 18.96 -5.20
CA GLN A 509 24.99 18.87 -4.34
C GLN A 509 23.86 18.02 -4.95
N ALA A 510 23.98 17.64 -6.23
CA ALA A 510 23.02 16.75 -6.88
C ALA A 510 23.14 15.32 -6.34
N LYS A 511 22.19 14.44 -6.71
CA LYS A 511 22.23 13.03 -6.31
C LYS A 511 23.41 12.30 -6.95
N LEU A 512 23.72 12.62 -8.20
CA LEU A 512 24.87 12.11 -8.97
C LEU A 512 26.01 13.12 -8.86
N LYS A 513 27.24 12.67 -8.60
CA LYS A 513 28.39 13.53 -8.29
C LYS A 513 29.21 13.90 -9.52
N SER A 514 29.22 13.06 -10.55
CA SER A 514 29.98 13.29 -11.77
C SER A 514 29.17 13.07 -13.04
N GLN A 515 29.63 13.68 -14.14
CA GLN A 515 29.06 13.46 -15.47
C GLN A 515 29.18 11.99 -15.91
N ALA A 516 30.31 11.34 -15.59
CA ALA A 516 30.57 9.94 -15.93
C ALA A 516 29.59 8.99 -15.21
N GLU A 517 29.33 9.22 -13.92
CA GLU A 517 28.31 8.50 -13.15
C GLU A 517 26.92 8.67 -13.76
N ALA A 518 26.55 9.90 -14.14
CA ALA A 518 25.26 10.17 -14.80
C ALA A 518 25.15 9.53 -16.19
N GLN A 519 26.23 9.48 -16.97
CA GLN A 519 26.26 8.78 -18.26
C GLN A 519 26.13 7.26 -18.09
N ALA A 520 26.87 6.66 -17.15
CA ALA A 520 26.79 5.23 -16.86
C ALA A 520 25.38 4.83 -16.36
N LEU A 521 24.78 5.64 -15.49
CA LEU A 521 23.39 5.42 -15.05
C LEU A 521 22.39 5.63 -16.20
N GLY A 522 22.68 6.53 -17.14
CA GLY A 522 21.88 6.74 -18.34
C GLY A 522 21.82 5.50 -19.22
N VAL A 523 22.95 4.87 -19.52
CA VAL A 523 23.02 3.60 -20.25
C VAL A 523 22.19 2.51 -19.55
N LEU A 524 22.23 2.44 -18.21
CA LEU A 524 21.41 1.49 -17.44
C LEU A 524 19.90 1.81 -17.54
N PHE A 525 19.50 3.08 -17.52
CA PHE A 525 18.09 3.47 -17.77
C PHE A 525 17.61 3.03 -19.16
N GLU A 526 18.44 3.18 -20.19
CA GLU A 526 18.09 2.81 -21.56
C GLU A 526 18.02 1.28 -21.73
N ALA A 527 18.98 0.55 -21.17
CA ALA A 527 18.99 -0.92 -21.17
C ALA A 527 17.78 -1.52 -20.41
N VAL A 528 17.40 -0.97 -19.25
CA VAL A 528 16.22 -1.40 -18.49
C VAL A 528 14.92 -0.98 -19.19
N GLY A 529 14.92 0.18 -19.87
CA GLY A 529 13.83 0.62 -20.73
C GLY A 529 13.53 -0.37 -21.85
N ALA A 530 14.54 -0.69 -22.66
CA ALA A 530 14.45 -1.73 -23.69
C ALA A 530 14.05 -3.08 -23.07
N GLY A 531 14.59 -3.41 -21.90
CA GLY A 531 14.22 -4.55 -21.08
C GLY A 531 12.74 -4.60 -20.67
N LEU A 532 12.02 -3.48 -20.64
CA LEU A 532 10.56 -3.41 -20.39
C LEU A 532 9.73 -3.22 -21.68
N GLY A 533 10.36 -3.18 -22.85
CA GLY A 533 9.67 -2.86 -24.11
C GLY A 533 9.33 -1.37 -24.25
N MET A 534 10.09 -0.49 -23.60
CA MET A 534 9.91 0.96 -23.62
C MET A 534 11.08 1.64 -24.35
N GLN A 535 10.81 2.68 -25.14
CA GLN A 535 11.85 3.56 -25.65
C GLN A 535 12.25 4.56 -24.55
N VAL A 536 13.46 4.43 -24.03
CA VAL A 536 13.99 5.33 -22.99
C VAL A 536 15.19 6.08 -23.55
N ARG A 537 15.31 7.38 -23.24
CA ARG A 537 16.50 8.19 -23.52
C ARG A 537 16.91 8.97 -22.29
N ALA A 538 18.16 8.91 -21.89
CA ALA A 538 18.67 9.52 -20.66
C ALA A 538 19.70 10.62 -20.93
N PHE A 539 19.60 11.74 -20.21
CA PHE A 539 20.44 12.92 -20.40
C PHE A 539 21.12 13.32 -19.09
N ALA A 540 22.45 13.23 -19.06
CA ALA A 540 23.26 13.86 -18.02
C ALA A 540 23.15 15.39 -18.15
N THR A 541 22.66 16.08 -17.11
CA THR A 541 22.49 17.54 -17.12
C THR A 541 23.26 18.20 -15.98
N HIS A 542 23.67 19.46 -16.16
CA HIS A 542 24.36 20.19 -15.11
C HIS A 542 23.41 20.53 -13.96
N GLY A 543 23.82 20.24 -12.74
CA GLY A 543 23.05 20.43 -11.50
C GLY A 543 23.83 21.14 -10.40
N SER A 544 24.78 22.00 -10.76
CA SER A 544 25.63 22.72 -9.80
C SER A 544 24.91 23.80 -9.00
N LYS A 545 23.84 24.39 -9.55
CA LYS A 545 23.06 25.47 -8.92
C LYS A 545 21.56 25.13 -8.95
N PRO A 546 20.73 25.74 -8.08
CA PRO A 546 19.27 25.73 -8.22
C PRO A 546 18.83 26.19 -9.60
N ILE A 547 17.67 25.71 -10.05
CA ILE A 547 17.04 26.11 -11.32
C ILE A 547 15.83 26.97 -11.00
N GLY A 548 15.70 28.14 -11.61
CA GLY A 548 14.67 29.12 -11.23
C GLY A 548 15.05 29.97 -10.01
N ARG A 549 14.09 30.76 -9.52
CA ARG A 549 14.23 31.64 -8.35
C ARG A 549 13.63 31.02 -7.09
N GLY A 550 12.47 30.38 -7.22
CA GLY A 550 11.73 29.77 -6.11
C GLY A 550 12.24 28.39 -5.69
N VAL A 551 12.29 28.14 -4.38
CA VAL A 551 12.55 26.82 -3.77
C VAL A 551 11.52 26.56 -2.68
N GLY A 552 10.55 25.68 -2.95
CA GLY A 552 9.35 25.45 -2.12
C GLY A 552 8.07 25.45 -2.98
N PRO A 553 6.97 24.77 -2.56
CA PRO A 553 5.89 24.40 -3.49
C PRO A 553 5.25 25.57 -4.25
N ALA A 554 4.74 26.59 -3.55
CA ALA A 554 4.09 27.74 -4.19
C ALA A 554 5.07 28.66 -4.93
N LEU A 555 6.31 28.78 -4.43
CA LEU A 555 7.37 29.59 -5.03
C LEU A 555 7.83 29.01 -6.38
N GLU A 556 7.99 27.68 -6.45
CA GLU A 556 8.35 27.00 -7.70
C GLU A 556 7.21 27.03 -8.72
N VAL A 557 5.95 27.03 -8.27
CA VAL A 557 4.77 27.13 -9.15
C VAL A 557 4.57 28.55 -9.67
N ARG A 558 4.87 29.58 -8.87
CA ARG A 558 4.96 30.97 -9.36
C ARG A 558 5.91 31.06 -10.55
N ASP A 559 7.11 30.50 -10.44
CA ASP A 559 8.11 30.53 -11.51
C ASP A 559 7.66 29.76 -12.76
N VAL A 560 7.00 28.60 -12.58
CA VAL A 560 6.35 27.84 -13.67
C VAL A 560 5.30 28.69 -14.39
N LEU A 561 4.41 29.36 -13.65
CA LEU A 561 3.37 30.21 -14.22
C LEU A 561 3.96 31.44 -14.93
N GLN A 562 5.05 32.02 -14.42
CA GLN A 562 5.78 33.09 -15.10
C GLN A 562 6.33 32.61 -16.45
N VAL A 563 6.90 31.40 -16.54
CA VAL A 563 7.36 30.82 -17.82
C VAL A 563 6.20 30.53 -18.76
N LEU A 564 5.12 29.88 -18.29
CA LEU A 564 3.96 29.53 -19.12
C LEU A 564 3.24 30.76 -19.69
N ASN A 565 3.17 31.86 -18.92
CA ASN A 565 2.54 33.11 -19.33
C ASN A 565 3.49 34.08 -20.05
N GLY A 566 4.73 33.67 -20.37
CA GLY A 566 5.69 34.51 -21.10
C GLY A 566 6.12 35.79 -20.35
N SER A 567 6.10 35.76 -19.01
CA SER A 567 6.44 36.93 -18.19
C SER A 567 7.88 37.41 -18.43
N PRO A 568 8.15 38.74 -18.46
CA PRO A 568 9.51 39.28 -18.47
C PRO A 568 10.37 38.80 -17.29
N ASP A 569 9.74 38.47 -16.15
CA ASP A 569 10.40 37.97 -14.94
C ASP A 569 10.66 36.46 -14.94
N ALA A 570 10.23 35.74 -15.99
CA ALA A 570 10.32 34.29 -16.05
C ALA A 570 11.78 33.80 -15.98
N PRO A 571 12.13 32.84 -15.11
CA PRO A 571 13.49 32.33 -15.03
C PRO A 571 13.92 31.62 -16.33
N ALA A 572 14.91 32.20 -17.00
CA ALA A 572 15.36 31.75 -18.31
C ALA A 572 15.96 30.33 -18.30
N ASP A 573 16.63 29.94 -17.22
CA ASP A 573 17.20 28.61 -17.03
C ASP A 573 16.12 27.52 -16.88
N LEU A 574 15.05 27.82 -16.12
CA LEU A 574 13.87 26.97 -16.01
C LEU A 574 13.18 26.79 -17.37
N ARG A 575 12.99 27.89 -18.11
CA ARG A 575 12.44 27.90 -19.47
C ARG A 575 13.27 27.07 -20.44
N GLU A 576 14.57 27.34 -20.54
CA GLU A 576 15.43 26.65 -21.52
C GLU A 576 15.59 25.16 -21.22
N LYS A 577 15.69 24.78 -19.94
CA LYS A 577 15.71 23.35 -19.57
C LYS A 577 14.35 22.69 -19.87
N ALA A 578 13.22 23.38 -19.66
CA ALA A 578 11.91 22.85 -20.05
C ALA A 578 11.78 22.68 -21.57
N LEU A 579 12.17 23.68 -22.37
CA LEU A 579 12.13 23.61 -23.84
C LEU A 579 13.04 22.51 -24.41
N PHE A 580 14.23 22.31 -23.83
CA PHE A 580 15.10 21.18 -24.19
C PHE A 580 14.40 19.83 -23.98
N PHE A 581 13.83 19.58 -22.79
CA PHE A 581 13.18 18.31 -22.51
C PHE A 581 11.87 18.11 -23.28
N ALA A 582 11.07 19.16 -23.46
CA ALA A 582 9.88 19.11 -24.30
C ALA A 582 10.24 18.76 -25.75
N GLY A 583 11.28 19.40 -26.32
CA GLY A 583 11.72 19.11 -27.69
C GLY A 583 12.21 17.68 -27.90
N GLN A 584 12.88 17.07 -26.92
CA GLN A 584 13.24 15.64 -26.99
C GLN A 584 12.02 14.71 -26.93
N ILE A 585 10.93 15.12 -26.26
CA ILE A 585 9.69 14.33 -26.17
C ILE A 585 8.86 14.47 -27.44
N LEU A 586 8.70 15.70 -27.97
CA LEU A 586 7.97 15.92 -29.23
C LEU A 586 8.63 15.19 -30.39
N ALA A 587 9.96 15.06 -30.39
CA ALA A 587 10.71 14.29 -31.38
C ALA A 587 10.53 12.76 -31.33
N PHE A 588 9.73 12.22 -30.39
CA PHE A 588 9.23 10.85 -30.49
C PHE A 588 8.09 10.71 -31.51
N ASP A 589 7.38 11.80 -31.81
CA ASP A 589 6.39 11.80 -32.89
C ASP A 589 7.13 11.77 -34.24
N PRO A 590 6.88 10.76 -35.11
CA PRO A 590 7.52 10.67 -36.42
C PRO A 590 7.29 11.89 -37.32
N ALA A 591 6.21 12.65 -37.13
CA ALA A 591 5.93 13.87 -37.89
C ALA A 591 6.85 15.05 -37.52
N VAL A 592 7.45 15.04 -36.33
CA VAL A 592 8.40 16.08 -35.86
C VAL A 592 9.82 15.77 -36.36
N GLY A 593 10.18 14.49 -36.46
CA GLY A 593 11.39 13.99 -37.12
C GLY A 593 12.73 14.29 -36.46
N SER A 594 12.87 15.36 -35.64
CA SER A 594 14.13 15.68 -34.96
C SER A 594 13.96 16.46 -33.64
N PRO A 595 14.90 16.33 -32.67
CA PRO A 595 14.90 17.14 -31.44
C PRO A 595 15.06 18.65 -31.66
N ALA A 596 15.69 19.05 -32.76
CA ALA A 596 15.84 20.47 -33.10
C ALA A 596 14.47 21.07 -33.48
N GLU A 597 13.72 20.37 -34.33
CA GLU A 597 12.36 20.74 -34.72
C GLU A 597 11.39 20.65 -33.55
N GLY A 598 11.48 19.59 -32.73
CA GLY A 598 10.71 19.47 -31.50
C GLY A 598 10.94 20.65 -30.54
N ARG A 599 12.19 21.14 -30.40
CA ARG A 599 12.49 22.34 -29.58
C ARG A 599 11.92 23.61 -30.21
N ARG A 600 11.94 23.73 -31.55
CA ARG A 600 11.33 24.85 -32.28
C ARG A 600 9.83 24.92 -31.99
N MET A 601 9.10 23.82 -32.22
CA MET A 601 7.66 23.70 -31.96
C MET A 601 7.31 23.89 -30.48
N ALA A 602 8.10 23.34 -29.55
CA ALA A 602 7.92 23.58 -28.11
C ALA A 602 8.04 25.07 -27.76
N GLY A 603 8.95 25.80 -28.41
CA GLY A 603 9.09 27.25 -28.27
C GLY A 603 7.87 28.02 -28.79
N GLU A 604 7.31 27.60 -29.93
CA GLU A 604 6.10 28.19 -30.52
C GLU A 604 4.86 27.97 -29.64
N LEU A 605 4.64 26.74 -29.16
CA LEU A 605 3.54 26.38 -28.25
C LEU A 605 3.58 27.15 -26.93
N LEU A 606 4.79 27.45 -26.44
CA LEU A 606 4.98 28.31 -25.27
C LEU A 606 4.70 29.79 -25.61
N ALA A 607 5.26 30.28 -26.72
CA ALA A 607 5.15 31.69 -27.11
C ALA A 607 3.72 32.13 -27.50
N CYS A 608 2.92 31.24 -28.11
CA CYS A 608 1.52 31.52 -28.45
C CYS A 608 0.52 31.29 -27.31
N GLY A 609 0.99 30.89 -26.12
CA GLY A 609 0.15 30.64 -24.95
C GLY A 609 -0.60 29.29 -24.96
N ALA A 610 -0.46 28.47 -26.01
CA ALA A 610 -1.10 27.16 -26.09
C ALA A 610 -0.69 26.22 -24.93
N ALA A 611 0.57 26.29 -24.50
CA ALA A 611 1.05 25.59 -23.31
C ALA A 611 0.38 26.06 -22.01
N SER A 612 0.14 27.37 -21.83
CA SER A 612 -0.57 27.88 -20.65
C SER A 612 -2.04 27.40 -20.63
N ALA A 613 -2.74 27.53 -21.76
CA ALA A 613 -4.10 27.02 -21.92
C ALA A 613 -4.20 25.49 -21.72
N ALA A 614 -3.14 24.72 -22.01
CA ALA A 614 -3.09 23.29 -21.71
C ALA A 614 -2.89 23.02 -20.20
N PHE A 615 -2.09 23.81 -19.51
CA PHE A 615 -1.94 23.72 -18.05
C PHE A 615 -3.28 23.94 -17.35
N ASP A 616 -4.04 24.96 -17.76
CA ASP A 616 -5.38 25.24 -17.21
C ASP A 616 -6.35 24.07 -17.43
N ARG A 617 -6.34 23.43 -18.62
CA ARG A 617 -7.14 22.22 -18.88
C ARG A 617 -6.76 21.06 -17.97
N ILE A 618 -5.46 20.83 -17.74
CA ILE A 618 -4.96 19.76 -16.86
C ILE A 618 -5.38 20.05 -15.41
N VAL A 619 -5.22 21.28 -14.93
CA VAL A 619 -5.63 21.72 -13.58
C VAL A 619 -7.15 21.54 -13.40
N ALA A 620 -7.95 21.94 -14.38
CA ALA A 620 -9.41 21.77 -14.35
C ALA A 620 -9.81 20.28 -14.32
N ALA A 621 -9.25 19.45 -15.20
CA ALA A 621 -9.58 18.02 -15.30
C ALA A 621 -9.19 17.24 -14.02
N GLN A 622 -8.06 17.57 -13.41
CA GLN A 622 -7.63 16.98 -12.13
C GLN A 622 -8.52 17.39 -10.93
N GLY A 623 -9.24 18.50 -11.04
CA GLY A 623 -9.92 19.16 -9.94
C GLY A 623 -9.07 20.30 -9.39
N ALA A 624 -9.34 21.50 -9.91
CA ALA A 624 -8.67 22.74 -9.51
C ALA A 624 -8.94 23.07 -8.03
N ARG A 625 -7.95 23.66 -7.35
CA ARG A 625 -8.14 24.20 -6.00
C ARG A 625 -8.84 25.55 -6.07
N ALA A 626 -9.89 25.71 -5.27
CA ALA A 626 -10.68 26.96 -5.21
C ALA A 626 -9.85 28.19 -4.78
N ALA A 627 -8.81 27.97 -3.97
CA ALA A 627 -7.77 28.94 -3.66
C ALA A 627 -6.40 28.25 -3.82
N PRO A 628 -5.65 28.56 -4.89
CA PRO A 628 -4.28 28.10 -5.04
C PRO A 628 -3.35 28.64 -3.94
N ASP A 629 -2.36 27.86 -3.53
CA ASP A 629 -1.39 28.33 -2.53
C ASP A 629 -0.44 29.38 -3.12
N ALA A 630 -0.21 30.46 -2.39
CA ALA A 630 0.74 31.53 -2.72
C ALA A 630 1.94 31.52 -1.75
N PRO A 631 3.08 32.17 -2.12
CA PRO A 631 4.20 32.39 -1.21
C PRO A 631 3.76 33.05 0.12
N GLY A 632 4.36 32.59 1.22
CA GLY A 632 4.00 33.01 2.57
C GLY A 632 4.23 34.50 2.82
N GLN A 633 3.32 35.11 3.59
CA GLN A 633 3.32 36.55 3.89
C GLN A 633 4.34 36.95 4.97
N HIS A 634 4.77 35.99 5.80
CA HIS A 634 5.88 36.22 6.72
C HIS A 634 7.19 36.08 5.95
N VAL A 635 7.93 37.19 5.80
CA VAL A 635 9.13 37.27 4.98
C VAL A 635 10.31 37.82 5.78
N HIS A 636 11.47 37.15 5.66
CA HIS A 636 12.75 37.66 6.11
C HIS A 636 13.69 37.80 4.91
N THR A 637 14.31 38.98 4.73
CA THR A 637 15.25 39.23 3.61
C THR A 637 16.67 39.10 4.13
N VAL A 638 17.49 38.28 3.47
CA VAL A 638 18.91 38.13 3.77
C VAL A 638 19.72 39.04 2.82
N PRO A 639 20.44 40.05 3.33
CA PRO A 639 21.28 40.94 2.52
C PRO A 639 22.68 40.38 2.29
N ALA A 640 23.37 40.87 1.26
CA ALA A 640 24.79 40.63 1.02
C ALA A 640 25.64 41.32 2.09
N SER A 641 26.54 40.58 2.73
CA SER A 641 27.45 41.11 3.75
C SER A 641 28.59 41.96 3.16
N THR A 642 28.98 41.68 1.91
CA THR A 642 30.02 42.41 1.17
C THR A 642 29.55 42.72 -0.26
N ALA A 643 30.19 43.70 -0.90
CA ALA A 643 30.14 43.82 -2.35
C ALA A 643 30.96 42.71 -3.03
N GLY A 644 30.74 42.47 -4.31
CA GLY A 644 31.49 41.49 -5.10
C GLY A 644 30.65 40.76 -6.15
N VAL A 645 31.08 39.57 -6.58
CA VAL A 645 30.39 38.73 -7.58
C VAL A 645 29.94 37.40 -6.98
N VAL A 646 28.70 36.99 -7.24
CA VAL A 646 28.17 35.69 -6.82
C VAL A 646 28.87 34.57 -7.57
N ALA A 647 29.64 33.74 -6.86
CA ALA A 647 30.46 32.68 -7.45
C ALA A 647 29.86 31.29 -7.30
N ASP A 648 29.02 31.04 -6.29
CA ASP A 648 28.28 29.77 -6.15
C ASP A 648 27.01 29.94 -5.29
N ILE A 649 26.03 29.06 -5.51
CA ILE A 649 24.78 28.99 -4.73
C ILE A 649 24.59 27.54 -4.26
N ASN A 650 24.68 27.34 -2.94
CA ASN A 650 24.50 26.05 -2.30
C ASN A 650 23.01 25.70 -2.19
N GLY A 651 22.48 25.11 -3.25
CA GLY A 651 21.12 24.57 -3.31
C GLY A 651 20.77 23.60 -2.18
N PHE A 652 21.72 22.82 -1.65
CA PHE A 652 21.44 21.96 -0.48
C PHE A 652 21.15 22.79 0.78
N ALA A 653 21.93 23.85 1.02
CA ALA A 653 21.70 24.80 2.10
C ALA A 653 20.38 25.59 1.90
N ILE A 654 20.13 26.11 0.70
CA ILE A 654 18.88 26.81 0.35
C ILE A 654 17.66 25.91 0.57
N ALA A 655 17.71 24.65 0.14
CA ALA A 655 16.65 23.68 0.41
C ALA A 655 16.52 23.35 1.92
N GLY A 656 17.61 23.39 2.68
CA GLY A 656 17.61 23.30 4.14
C GLY A 656 16.87 24.45 4.81
N ILE A 657 17.11 25.68 4.37
CA ILE A 657 16.43 26.89 4.85
C ILE A 657 14.94 26.82 4.53
N ALA A 658 14.58 26.45 3.30
CA ALA A 658 13.19 26.26 2.88
C ALA A 658 12.46 25.19 3.73
N ARG A 659 13.11 24.05 4.04
CA ARG A 659 12.57 23.03 4.96
C ARG A 659 12.44 23.55 6.39
N GLY A 660 13.40 24.35 6.86
CA GLY A 660 13.35 25.05 8.15
C GLY A 660 12.16 25.99 8.26
N ALA A 661 11.83 26.69 7.17
CA ALA A 661 10.65 27.55 7.05
C ALA A 661 9.31 26.79 6.92
N GLY A 662 9.33 25.45 6.93
CA GLY A 662 8.14 24.60 6.93
C GLY A 662 7.83 23.86 5.62
N ALA A 663 8.60 24.07 4.55
CA ALA A 663 8.37 23.38 3.27
C ALA A 663 8.72 21.87 3.36
N PRO A 664 8.01 20.97 2.65
CA PRO A 664 6.82 21.22 1.83
C PRO A 664 5.49 21.24 2.61
N ARG A 665 5.49 20.93 3.93
CA ARG A 665 4.27 20.81 4.76
C ARG A 665 3.45 22.11 4.85
N ARG A 666 4.11 23.25 4.72
CA ARG A 666 3.52 24.58 4.52
C ARG A 666 3.72 24.95 3.05
N PRO A 667 2.72 24.85 2.16
CA PRO A 667 2.93 25.03 0.71
C PRO A 667 3.47 26.41 0.31
N GLY A 668 3.10 27.45 1.05
CA GLY A 668 3.63 28.81 0.86
C GLY A 668 5.04 29.06 1.42
N ALA A 669 5.62 28.11 2.16
CA ALA A 669 6.96 28.26 2.71
C ALA A 669 8.05 27.95 1.68
N GLY A 670 9.20 28.60 1.83
CA GLY A 670 10.38 28.34 1.02
C GLY A 670 11.38 29.47 0.98
N VAL A 671 12.22 29.48 -0.07
CA VAL A 671 13.18 30.54 -0.35
C VAL A 671 12.94 31.12 -1.75
N ASP A 672 13.06 32.43 -1.89
CA ASP A 672 13.03 33.17 -3.16
C ASP A 672 14.41 33.78 -3.43
N LEU A 673 15.13 33.28 -4.42
CA LEU A 673 16.47 33.74 -4.80
C LEU A 673 16.36 35.03 -5.61
N LEU A 674 17.08 36.08 -5.17
CA LEU A 674 17.07 37.41 -5.78
C LEU A 674 18.35 37.70 -6.59
N CYS A 675 19.31 36.78 -6.59
CA CYS A 675 20.51 36.79 -7.42
C CYS A 675 20.83 35.38 -7.97
N THR A 676 21.66 35.31 -9.00
CA THR A 676 22.20 34.08 -9.58
C THR A 676 23.73 34.15 -9.69
N VAL A 677 24.36 33.00 -9.95
CA VAL A 677 25.81 32.91 -10.18
C VAL A 677 26.21 33.76 -11.39
N GLY A 678 27.16 34.69 -11.17
CA GLY A 678 27.61 35.69 -12.13
C GLY A 678 27.15 37.12 -11.80
N ASP A 679 26.13 37.30 -10.94
CA ASP A 679 25.63 38.63 -10.59
C ASP A 679 26.65 39.42 -9.75
N ARG A 680 26.81 40.70 -10.06
CA ARG A 680 27.58 41.67 -9.26
C ARG A 680 26.65 42.36 -8.27
N LEU A 681 27.04 42.38 -6.99
CA LEU A 681 26.25 42.85 -5.87
C LEU A 681 26.99 43.95 -5.10
N VAL A 682 26.23 44.84 -4.47
CA VAL A 682 26.73 45.77 -3.45
C VAL A 682 26.39 45.26 -2.04
N ALA A 683 27.19 45.65 -1.03
CA ALA A 683 26.88 45.35 0.36
C ALA A 683 25.49 45.89 0.74
N GLY A 684 24.70 45.09 1.47
CA GLY A 684 23.30 45.38 1.80
C GLY A 684 22.27 44.95 0.73
N GLN A 685 22.68 44.62 -0.49
CA GLN A 685 21.76 44.18 -1.54
C GLN A 685 21.10 42.83 -1.19
N PRO A 686 19.78 42.65 -1.35
CA PRO A 686 19.11 41.38 -1.07
C PRO A 686 19.67 40.19 -1.88
N LEU A 687 20.02 39.11 -1.18
CA LEU A 687 20.45 37.84 -1.77
C LEU A 687 19.26 36.91 -2.01
N PHE A 688 18.44 36.71 -0.99
CA PHE A 688 17.24 35.89 -1.03
C PHE A 688 16.25 36.28 0.07
N ARG A 689 15.01 35.80 -0.08
CA ARG A 689 13.96 35.93 0.94
C ARG A 689 13.55 34.56 1.45
N ILE A 690 13.40 34.43 2.76
CA ILE A 690 12.78 33.28 3.41
C ILE A 690 11.30 33.61 3.56
N HIS A 691 10.43 32.77 2.98
CA HIS A 691 8.97 32.87 3.09
C HIS A 691 8.44 31.79 4.03
N ALA A 692 7.47 32.14 4.87
CA ALA A 692 6.79 31.20 5.76
C ALA A 692 5.30 31.52 5.91
N GLN A 693 4.51 30.51 6.26
CA GLN A 693 3.07 30.67 6.53
C GLN A 693 2.76 31.15 7.96
N THR A 694 3.70 31.03 8.89
CA THR A 694 3.56 31.53 10.28
C THR A 694 4.86 32.21 10.74
N ALA A 695 4.78 33.06 11.76
CA ALA A 695 5.96 33.68 12.38
C ALA A 695 6.93 32.63 12.98
N SER A 696 6.41 31.61 13.67
CA SER A 696 7.23 30.54 14.24
C SER A 696 7.95 29.71 13.18
N ASP A 697 7.30 29.47 12.03
CA ASP A 697 7.92 28.83 10.87
C ASP A 697 9.02 29.75 10.28
N LEU A 698 8.80 31.07 10.21
CA LEU A 698 9.81 32.02 9.73
C LEU A 698 11.06 32.02 10.61
N GLU A 699 10.90 32.09 11.93
CA GLU A 699 12.02 32.02 12.87
C GLU A 699 12.82 30.71 12.73
N ALA A 700 12.14 29.58 12.49
CA ALA A 700 12.79 28.30 12.26
C ALA A 700 13.60 28.31 10.95
N GLY A 701 13.09 28.96 9.89
CA GLY A 701 13.83 29.23 8.65
C GLY A 701 15.07 30.11 8.88
N VAL A 702 14.95 31.19 9.67
CA VAL A 702 16.07 32.08 10.01
C VAL A 702 17.13 31.36 10.85
N ARG A 703 16.72 30.53 11.84
CA ARG A 703 17.65 29.66 12.59
C ARG A 703 18.35 28.64 11.70
N ALA A 704 17.65 28.07 10.71
CA ALA A 704 18.25 27.17 9.74
C ALA A 704 19.26 27.88 8.82
N HIS A 705 19.00 29.14 8.44
CA HIS A 705 19.96 29.97 7.70
C HIS A 705 21.21 30.29 8.53
N ALA A 706 21.06 30.74 9.78
CA ALA A 706 22.19 30.99 10.67
C ALA A 706 23.03 29.71 10.91
N SER A 707 22.39 28.55 11.00
CA SER A 707 23.09 27.26 11.12
C SER A 707 23.82 26.87 9.82
N ALA A 708 23.29 27.24 8.65
CA ALA A 708 23.94 26.99 7.37
C ALA A 708 25.19 27.88 7.18
N GLU A 709 25.11 29.17 7.51
CA GLU A 709 26.25 30.11 7.47
C GLU A 709 27.47 29.58 8.23
N LEU A 710 27.28 28.97 9.40
CA LEU A 710 28.36 28.36 10.19
C LEU A 710 29.06 27.19 9.49
N ALA A 711 28.40 26.50 8.57
CA ALA A 711 28.99 25.44 7.73
C ALA A 711 29.55 25.97 6.39
N GLY A 712 29.23 27.22 6.05
CA GLY A 712 29.61 27.90 4.81
C GLY A 712 28.42 28.65 4.20
N PRO A 713 28.63 29.87 3.64
CA PRO A 713 27.54 30.73 3.21
C PRO A 713 26.68 30.05 2.11
N PRO A 714 25.33 30.07 2.21
CA PRO A 714 24.45 29.50 1.19
C PRO A 714 24.61 30.14 -0.20
N ILE A 715 25.07 31.39 -0.25
CA ILE A 715 25.47 32.08 -1.48
C ILE A 715 26.87 32.66 -1.26
N ARG A 716 27.85 32.16 -2.03
CA ARG A 716 29.25 32.59 -1.90
C ARG A 716 29.54 33.76 -2.83
N ILE A 717 29.94 34.88 -2.24
CA ILE A 717 30.40 36.09 -2.96
C ILE A 717 31.93 36.08 -2.99
N LEU A 718 32.52 36.33 -4.16
CA LEU A 718 33.92 36.74 -4.27
C LEU A 718 33.95 38.26 -4.10
N ALA A 719 34.48 38.73 -2.98
CA ALA A 719 34.60 40.16 -2.70
C ALA A 719 35.50 40.86 -3.73
N ASP A 720 35.20 42.14 -3.98
CA ASP A 720 36.05 43.05 -4.76
C ASP A 720 37.33 43.44 -4.02
#